data_AF-A0A1F9AAL1-F1
#
_entry.id   AF-A0A1F9AAL1-F1
#
_cell.length_a   1.000
_cell.length_b   1.000
_cell.length_c   1.000
_cell.angle_alpha   90.00
_cell.angle_beta   90.00
_cell.angle_gamma   90.00
#
_symmetry.space_group_name_H-M   'P 1'
#
loop_
_entity.id
_entity.type
_entity.pdbx_description
1 polymer ?
#
loop_
_entity_poly.entity_id
_entity_poly.type
_entity_poly.pdbx_seq_one_letter_code
_entity_poly.pdbx_strand_id
1 'polypeptide(L)'
;MGIKRYCCHIFFSAVLLLFVFASSPALATEQYAAETGKGCIFCHQESTGGQLKAVGFAYIKNGYQYPIPERLLKKADALQTPLHKTLRFIIGYLHLLAAVVFFGAIFYIHIFIRPVRLIGGIPKHERILGVSCMITLALTGLYLTWARISSWGQFFDNTFGLMLFIKILLFLCMIALGVIAITIIHRRMQQDVKRQKKPRGGDDVTMANLAFFDGTNRKRAYVVYAKRIYDVTASPKWDKGRHLGKHAAGADLTEALKGAPHGPEVFEKVRYVGEVKKTGDTAQGLSGAQKAFIKMAYANLVIIFLILCCISVWRWGFPIRLIPETRAEAISGTTCVACHKKITPGIYHDWQASVHARVDVDCYTCHKTSKANNLFSTAHLENDPNPISVVVTPKQCSGCHPKEAAQYAKSKHAHTYEIMWTIDRWLNDGMNNATERTSGCYACHGTVVKLTDGKPVAGSWPNVGVGRRNPDNSLGSCSSCHTRHKFSVAEARKPEACDQCHLGPDHPQIEIYNESKHGTIYHAEGQTWNWNPDDLLWQAGRDYRAPTCATCHMSAAADVSGTHDVTERLSWELQAPLTVRPSEFAPFPSTTAWKTERERMKKVCLQCHAQQWIDAHFFNLDQVVINYNDNYFKPIKELMDSLYKTGLLSNRSYFDEELEWEFYEFWHHEGRRARMGAAMMAPDYAWWHGFYELKHRFIRINQEAEKLQKDRGGSIFKKFPGRFER
;
A
#
# COMPACT_ATOMS: atom_id res chain seq x y z
N MET A 1 -18.75 50.39 20.18
CA MET A 1 -17.78 49.76 19.24
C MET A 1 -17.12 48.48 19.81
N GLY A 2 -17.80 47.74 20.71
CA GLY A 2 -17.19 46.62 21.45
C GLY A 2 -17.59 45.20 21.00
N ILE A 3 -18.76 45.01 20.39
CA ILE A 3 -19.36 43.66 20.24
C ILE A 3 -18.83 42.87 19.02
N LYS A 4 -18.42 43.54 17.94
CA LYS A 4 -17.90 42.87 16.72
C LYS A 4 -16.51 42.22 16.89
N ARG A 5 -15.69 42.66 17.85
CA ARG A 5 -14.36 42.07 18.09
C ARG A 5 -14.44 40.74 18.85
N TYR A 6 -15.37 40.61 19.80
CA TYR A 6 -15.50 39.37 20.59
C TYR A 6 -16.13 38.23 19.78
N CYS A 7 -17.11 38.50 18.90
CA CYS A 7 -17.68 37.46 18.04
C CYS A 7 -16.65 36.83 17.09
N CYS A 8 -15.68 37.60 16.59
CA CYS A 8 -14.66 37.07 15.70
C CYS A 8 -13.64 36.18 16.43
N HIS A 9 -13.31 36.52 17.69
CA HIS A 9 -12.44 35.68 18.52
C HIS A 9 -13.14 34.41 19.00
N ILE A 10 -14.42 34.50 19.39
CA ILE A 10 -15.21 33.34 19.83
C ILE A 10 -15.44 32.38 18.65
N PHE A 11 -15.71 32.87 17.44
CA PHE A 11 -15.83 32.02 16.25
C PHE A 11 -14.50 31.33 15.89
N PHE A 12 -13.37 32.05 15.95
CA PHE A 12 -12.06 31.44 15.70
C PHE A 12 -11.70 30.37 16.75
N SER A 13 -11.98 30.63 18.03
CA SER A 13 -11.73 29.68 19.11
C SER A 13 -12.66 28.46 19.04
N ALA A 14 -13.93 28.65 18.69
CA ALA A 14 -14.90 27.56 18.54
C ALA A 14 -14.58 26.66 17.33
N VAL A 15 -14.14 27.25 16.22
CA VAL A 15 -13.66 26.49 15.04
C VAL A 15 -12.39 25.72 15.40
N LEU A 16 -11.44 26.32 16.11
CA LEU A 16 -10.22 25.63 16.57
C LEU A 16 -10.54 24.44 17.49
N LEU A 17 -11.47 24.60 18.44
CA LEU A 17 -11.92 23.56 19.35
C LEU A 17 -12.66 22.42 18.65
N LEU A 18 -13.54 22.71 17.69
CA LEU A 18 -14.21 21.70 16.86
C LEU A 18 -13.21 20.87 16.02
N PHE A 19 -12.08 21.45 15.62
CA PHE A 19 -11.03 20.72 14.90
C PHE A 19 -10.16 19.83 15.80
N VAL A 20 -9.97 20.18 17.08
CA VAL A 20 -9.24 19.34 18.06
C VAL A 20 -10.04 18.08 18.42
N PHE A 21 -11.37 18.14 18.41
CA PHE A 21 -12.23 16.97 18.69
C PHE A 21 -12.51 16.08 17.47
N ALA A 22 -12.06 16.46 16.27
CA ALA A 22 -12.22 15.68 15.04
C ALA A 22 -11.02 14.75 14.70
N SER A 23 -9.96 14.77 15.50
CA SER A 23 -8.81 13.88 15.32
C SER A 23 -9.11 12.46 15.81
N SER A 24 -9.21 11.51 14.87
CA SER A 24 -9.18 10.08 15.18
C SER A 24 -7.83 9.69 15.79
N PRO A 25 -7.78 8.77 16.76
CA PRO A 25 -6.52 8.33 17.35
C PRO A 25 -5.64 7.63 16.29
N ALA A 26 -4.42 8.12 16.12
CA ALA A 26 -3.40 7.44 15.30
C ALA A 26 -2.88 6.21 16.07
N LEU A 27 -3.04 5.02 15.50
CA LEU A 27 -2.70 3.72 16.14
C LEU A 27 -1.20 3.37 16.08
N ALA A 28 -0.29 4.33 15.94
CA ALA A 28 1.15 4.07 15.88
C ALA A 28 1.79 4.00 17.28
N THR A 29 1.33 3.11 18.15
CA THR A 29 1.90 2.88 19.49
C THR A 29 2.95 1.77 19.47
N GLU A 30 3.86 1.75 20.46
CA GLU A 30 4.81 0.63 20.64
C GLU A 30 4.07 -0.71 20.83
N GLN A 31 2.92 -0.68 21.51
CA GLN A 31 2.05 -1.84 21.67
C GLN A 31 1.49 -2.35 20.34
N TYR A 32 1.01 -1.47 19.46
CA TYR A 32 0.52 -1.85 18.13
C TYR A 32 1.66 -2.37 17.22
N ALA A 33 2.87 -1.80 17.34
CA ALA A 33 4.05 -2.32 16.65
C ALA A 33 4.42 -3.73 17.12
N ALA A 34 4.31 -4.02 18.42
CA ALA A 34 4.51 -5.35 18.97
C ALA A 34 3.42 -6.35 18.50
N GLU A 35 2.15 -5.94 18.46
CA GLU A 35 1.03 -6.74 17.96
C GLU A 35 1.18 -7.10 16.47
N THR A 36 1.73 -6.20 15.67
CA THR A 36 1.97 -6.43 14.23
C THR A 36 3.27 -7.18 13.94
N GLY A 37 4.18 -7.29 14.92
CA GLY A 37 5.47 -7.95 14.79
C GLY A 37 6.45 -7.28 13.80
N LYS A 38 6.27 -5.98 13.51
CA LYS A 38 7.11 -5.24 12.55
C LYS A 38 8.10 -4.31 13.27
N GLY A 39 9.41 -4.48 13.00
CA GLY A 39 10.45 -3.58 13.50
C GLY A 39 10.49 -2.24 12.75
N CYS A 40 11.19 -1.23 13.29
CA CYS A 40 11.28 0.11 12.69
C CYS A 40 11.74 0.12 11.22
N ILE A 41 12.62 -0.82 10.84
CA ILE A 41 13.13 -1.00 9.48
C ILE A 41 12.05 -1.36 8.44
N PHE A 42 10.86 -1.77 8.90
CA PHE A 42 9.72 -2.01 8.04
C PHE A 42 9.25 -0.69 7.39
N CYS A 43 9.15 0.39 8.15
CA CYS A 43 8.72 1.70 7.63
C CYS A 43 9.91 2.59 7.22
N HIS A 44 11.06 2.41 7.87
CA HIS A 44 12.23 3.28 7.74
C HIS A 44 13.37 2.60 6.99
N GLN A 45 14.22 3.40 6.36
CA GLN A 45 15.46 2.93 5.72
C GLN A 45 16.44 2.31 6.72
N GLU A 46 16.35 2.72 7.99
CA GLU A 46 17.27 2.32 9.06
C GLU A 46 16.49 1.73 10.25
N SER A 47 17.13 0.84 11.00
CA SER A 47 16.53 0.11 12.13
C SER A 47 16.26 0.98 13.36
N THR A 48 16.87 2.16 13.45
CA THR A 48 16.69 3.15 14.52
C THR A 48 15.65 4.23 14.15
N GLY A 49 14.98 4.08 13.00
CA GLY A 49 14.17 5.14 12.39
C GLY A 49 14.97 5.96 11.39
N GLY A 50 14.33 6.84 10.63
CA GLY A 50 15.03 7.61 9.58
C GLY A 50 14.11 7.99 8.41
N GLN A 51 14.67 8.20 7.21
CA GLN A 51 13.84 8.42 6.02
C GLN A 51 12.90 7.23 5.80
N LEU A 52 11.66 7.53 5.42
CA LEU A 52 10.65 6.51 5.16
C LEU A 52 10.91 5.83 3.81
N LYS A 53 10.74 4.51 3.79
CA LYS A 53 10.63 3.72 2.56
C LYS A 53 9.25 3.94 1.92
N ALA A 54 9.05 3.44 0.70
CA ALA A 54 7.75 3.51 0.04
C ALA A 54 6.64 2.84 0.86
N VAL A 55 6.94 1.69 1.48
CA VAL A 55 6.07 1.01 2.45
C VAL A 55 5.75 1.88 3.67
N GLY A 56 6.71 2.64 4.21
CA GLY A 56 6.46 3.59 5.29
C GLY A 56 5.53 4.74 4.88
N PHE A 57 5.68 5.27 3.66
CA PHE A 57 4.73 6.23 3.10
C PHE A 57 3.35 5.62 2.87
N ALA A 58 3.27 4.35 2.46
CA ALA A 58 2.01 3.65 2.28
C ALA A 58 1.31 3.38 3.63
N TYR A 59 2.06 3.07 4.68
CA TYR A 59 1.56 2.89 6.04
C TYR A 59 0.93 4.17 6.60
N ILE A 60 1.62 5.31 6.44
CA ILE A 60 1.07 6.63 6.81
C ILE A 60 -0.21 6.94 6.04
N LYS A 61 -0.25 6.58 4.74
CA LYS A 61 -1.46 6.75 3.92
C LYS A 61 -2.60 5.83 4.33
N ASN A 62 -2.29 4.68 4.94
CA ASN A 62 -3.25 3.74 5.48
C ASN A 62 -3.72 4.10 6.90
N GLY A 63 -3.49 5.35 7.36
CA GLY A 63 -3.89 5.76 8.70
C GLY A 63 -3.12 5.05 9.82
N TYR A 64 -1.88 4.64 9.57
CA TYR A 64 -1.05 3.86 10.50
C TYR A 64 -1.67 2.50 10.87
N GLN A 65 -2.37 1.87 9.92
CA GLN A 65 -2.90 0.52 10.09
C GLN A 65 -2.12 -0.49 9.22
N TYR A 66 -1.95 -1.70 9.75
CA TYR A 66 -1.42 -2.86 9.05
C TYR A 66 -2.47 -3.98 9.06
N PRO A 67 -2.60 -4.80 8.00
CA PRO A 67 -1.82 -4.80 6.75
C PRO A 67 -2.11 -3.61 5.82
N ILE A 68 -1.11 -3.24 5.01
CA ILE A 68 -1.22 -2.11 4.07
C ILE A 68 -1.84 -2.62 2.75
N PRO A 69 -2.93 -2.01 2.27
CA PRO A 69 -3.52 -2.33 0.98
C PRO A 69 -2.53 -2.29 -0.18
N GLU A 70 -2.62 -3.26 -1.10
CA GLU A 70 -1.72 -3.33 -2.26
C GLU A 70 -1.81 -2.07 -3.12
N ARG A 71 -3.01 -1.48 -3.26
CA ARG A 71 -3.22 -0.22 -3.99
C ARG A 71 -2.41 0.93 -3.40
N LEU A 72 -2.33 1.02 -2.07
CA LEU A 72 -1.57 2.07 -1.39
C LEU A 72 -0.07 1.85 -1.54
N LEU A 73 0.41 0.59 -1.52
CA LEU A 73 1.79 0.25 -1.84
C LEU A 73 2.14 0.68 -3.28
N LYS A 74 1.32 0.30 -4.28
CA LYS A 74 1.52 0.72 -5.69
C LYS A 74 1.55 2.25 -5.84
N LYS A 75 0.63 2.95 -5.18
CA LYS A 75 0.56 4.42 -5.23
C LYS A 75 1.77 5.08 -4.56
N ALA A 76 2.30 4.49 -3.48
CA ALA A 76 3.49 4.99 -2.82
C ALA A 76 4.73 4.81 -3.70
N ASP A 77 4.89 3.66 -4.35
CA ASP A 77 5.98 3.39 -5.29
C ASP A 77 5.94 4.33 -6.50
N ALA A 78 4.77 4.54 -7.11
CA ALA A 78 4.62 5.43 -8.25
C ALA A 78 5.11 6.87 -7.97
N LEU A 79 4.86 7.37 -6.76
CA LEU A 79 5.28 8.71 -6.32
C LEU A 79 6.76 8.81 -5.91
N GLN A 80 7.48 7.68 -5.89
CA GLN A 80 8.92 7.61 -5.61
C GLN A 80 9.78 7.40 -6.87
N THR A 81 9.17 7.44 -8.05
CA THR A 81 9.87 7.37 -9.35
C THR A 81 10.83 8.54 -9.55
N PRO A 82 11.91 8.37 -10.33
CA PRO A 82 12.88 9.43 -10.61
C PRO A 82 12.24 10.70 -11.16
N LEU A 83 11.23 10.58 -12.03
CA LEU A 83 10.50 11.72 -12.61
C LEU A 83 9.82 12.57 -11.53
N HIS A 84 9.07 11.93 -10.61
CA HIS A 84 8.40 12.63 -9.53
C HIS A 84 9.40 13.22 -8.52
N LYS A 85 10.55 12.58 -8.30
CA LYS A 85 11.65 13.13 -7.49
C LYS A 85 12.25 14.38 -8.13
N THR A 86 12.51 14.36 -9.43
CA THR A 86 13.03 15.52 -10.19
C THR A 86 12.02 16.66 -10.21
N LEU A 87 10.75 16.37 -10.44
CA LEU A 87 9.70 17.40 -10.42
C LEU A 87 9.57 18.06 -9.03
N ARG A 88 9.60 17.24 -7.96
CA ARG A 88 9.62 17.75 -6.58
C ARG A 88 10.86 18.61 -6.30
N PHE A 89 12.02 18.21 -6.81
CA PHE A 89 13.25 19.00 -6.69
C PHE A 89 13.13 20.36 -7.39
N ILE A 90 12.68 20.40 -8.64
CA ILE A 90 12.51 21.64 -9.42
C ILE A 90 11.55 22.59 -8.70
N ILE A 91 10.39 22.10 -8.28
CA ILE A 91 9.39 22.92 -7.58
C ILE A 91 9.92 23.38 -6.22
N GLY A 92 10.64 22.52 -5.50
CA GLY A 92 11.33 22.87 -4.26
C GLY A 92 12.38 23.97 -4.44
N TYR A 93 13.17 23.89 -5.51
CA TYR A 93 14.17 24.90 -5.86
C TYR A 93 13.52 26.25 -6.20
N LEU A 94 12.46 26.25 -7.01
CA LEU A 94 11.69 27.46 -7.32
C LEU A 94 11.06 28.08 -6.06
N HIS A 95 10.54 27.26 -5.15
CA HIS A 95 9.99 27.73 -3.88
C HIS A 95 11.06 28.41 -3.02
N LEU A 96 12.24 27.78 -2.89
CA LEU A 96 13.36 28.33 -2.12
C LEU A 96 13.90 29.63 -2.74
N LEU A 97 14.08 29.66 -4.06
CA LEU A 97 14.53 30.85 -4.79
C LEU A 97 13.56 32.01 -4.59
N ALA A 98 12.25 31.78 -4.76
CA ALA A 98 11.23 32.79 -4.53
C ALA A 98 11.22 33.28 -3.07
N ALA A 99 11.46 32.40 -2.09
CA ALA A 99 11.55 32.77 -0.68
C ALA A 99 12.75 33.68 -0.40
N VAL A 100 13.93 33.33 -0.91
CA VAL A 100 15.16 34.12 -0.75
C VAL A 100 14.99 35.52 -1.34
N VAL A 101 14.46 35.61 -2.57
CA VAL A 101 14.21 36.89 -3.23
C VAL A 101 13.17 37.72 -2.46
N PHE A 102 12.10 37.08 -1.98
CA PHE A 102 11.05 37.75 -1.23
C PHE A 102 11.54 38.31 0.10
N PHE A 103 12.29 37.51 0.87
CA PHE A 103 12.90 37.96 2.12
C PHE A 103 13.91 39.09 1.85
N GLY A 104 14.78 38.93 0.84
CA GLY A 104 15.73 39.95 0.44
C GLY A 104 15.08 41.29 0.11
N ALA A 105 13.97 41.28 -0.64
CA ALA A 105 13.21 42.49 -0.97
C ALA A 105 12.62 43.17 0.28
N ILE A 106 12.12 42.39 1.23
CA ILE A 106 11.57 42.93 2.48
C ILE A 106 12.68 43.55 3.33
N PHE A 107 13.82 42.89 3.49
CA PHE A 107 14.98 43.46 4.20
C PHE A 107 15.50 44.73 3.51
N TYR A 108 15.57 44.74 2.18
CA TYR A 108 16.01 45.90 1.41
C TYR A 108 15.16 47.14 1.69
N ILE A 109 13.83 46.99 1.72
CA ILE A 109 12.90 48.08 2.04
C ILE A 109 13.09 48.58 3.48
N HIS A 110 13.35 47.68 4.44
CA HIS A 110 13.48 48.04 5.86
C HIS A 110 14.82 48.70 6.19
N ILE A 111 15.91 48.23 5.59
CA ILE A 111 17.28 48.72 5.87
C ILE A 111 17.59 49.99 5.07
N PHE A 112 17.41 49.94 3.74
CA PHE A 112 17.91 50.99 2.84
C PHE A 112 16.87 52.08 2.57
N ILE A 113 15.61 51.70 2.32
CA ILE A 113 14.56 52.67 2.00
C ILE A 113 13.96 53.27 3.28
N ARG A 114 13.80 52.47 4.34
CA ARG A 114 13.09 52.77 5.60
C ARG A 114 11.60 53.10 5.35
N PRO A 115 10.64 52.35 5.93
CA PRO A 115 9.21 52.56 5.68
C PRO A 115 8.71 54.00 5.90
N VAL A 116 9.35 54.74 6.81
CA VAL A 116 9.03 56.13 7.15
C VAL A 116 9.26 57.10 5.97
N ARG A 117 10.17 56.78 5.02
CA ARG A 117 10.50 57.64 3.88
C ARG A 117 9.57 57.44 2.67
N LEU A 118 8.66 56.47 2.72
CA LEU A 118 7.73 56.16 1.63
C LEU A 118 6.47 57.03 1.70
N ILE A 119 6.54 58.23 1.12
CA ILE A 119 5.45 59.21 1.18
C ILE A 119 4.32 58.85 0.19
N GLY A 120 4.66 58.41 -1.03
CA GLY A 120 3.73 58.01 -2.09
C GLY A 120 3.37 56.51 -2.15
N GLY A 121 3.74 55.73 -1.14
CA GLY A 121 3.57 54.27 -1.15
C GLY A 121 4.66 53.51 -1.92
N ILE A 122 4.44 52.22 -2.15
CA ILE A 122 5.49 51.29 -2.63
C ILE A 122 5.82 51.54 -4.12
N PRO A 123 7.12 51.59 -4.50
CA PRO A 123 7.55 51.68 -5.90
C PRO A 123 7.00 50.54 -6.78
N LYS A 124 6.73 50.83 -8.06
CA LYS A 124 6.09 49.89 -9.01
C LYS A 124 6.87 48.57 -9.17
N HIS A 125 8.20 48.64 -9.26
CA HIS A 125 9.06 47.46 -9.46
C HIS A 125 9.09 46.57 -8.22
N GLU A 126 9.25 47.15 -7.02
CA GLU A 126 9.20 46.41 -5.75
C GLU A 126 7.86 45.71 -5.54
N ARG A 127 6.75 46.37 -5.94
CA ARG A 127 5.41 45.80 -5.86
C ARG A 127 5.24 44.60 -6.80
N ILE A 128 5.70 44.70 -8.04
CA ILE A 128 5.61 43.60 -9.02
C ILE A 128 6.45 42.40 -8.54
N LEU A 129 7.65 42.66 -8.04
CA LEU A 129 8.52 41.64 -7.48
C LEU A 129 7.86 40.92 -6.29
N GLY A 130 7.35 41.69 -5.33
CA GLY A 130 6.67 41.15 -4.15
C GLY A 130 5.45 40.28 -4.50
N VAL A 131 4.61 40.72 -5.44
CA VAL A 131 3.43 39.94 -5.88
C VAL A 131 3.84 38.67 -6.62
N SER A 132 4.84 38.75 -7.51
CA SER A 132 5.33 37.59 -8.27
C SER A 132 5.91 36.52 -7.35
N CYS A 133 6.67 36.93 -6.33
CA CYS A 133 7.18 36.02 -5.31
C CYS A 133 6.06 35.42 -4.45
N MET A 134 5.06 36.20 -4.02
CA MET A 134 3.92 35.68 -3.25
C MET A 134 3.13 34.63 -4.02
N ILE A 135 2.84 34.87 -5.31
CA ILE A 135 2.15 33.90 -6.18
C ILE A 135 3.00 32.64 -6.33
N THR A 136 4.29 32.78 -6.61
CA THR A 136 5.20 31.64 -6.79
C THR A 136 5.27 30.80 -5.52
N LEU A 137 5.44 31.42 -4.35
CA LEU A 137 5.46 30.75 -3.05
C LEU A 137 4.15 30.07 -2.70
N ALA A 138 3.01 30.69 -3.03
CA ALA A 138 1.69 30.10 -2.79
C ALA A 138 1.46 28.86 -3.67
N LEU A 139 1.71 28.94 -4.98
CA LEU A 139 1.51 27.82 -5.92
C LEU A 139 2.46 26.66 -5.63
N THR A 140 3.74 26.95 -5.49
CA THR A 140 4.75 25.93 -5.18
C THR A 140 4.56 25.36 -3.78
N GLY A 141 4.18 26.18 -2.79
CA GLY A 141 3.86 25.75 -1.43
C GLY A 141 2.62 24.85 -1.36
N LEU A 142 1.58 25.15 -2.14
CA LEU A 142 0.38 24.32 -2.24
C LEU A 142 0.72 22.95 -2.83
N TYR A 143 1.49 22.91 -3.92
CA TYR A 143 1.95 21.65 -4.50
C TYR A 143 2.82 20.84 -3.55
N LEU A 144 3.82 21.46 -2.90
CA LEU A 144 4.73 20.77 -1.98
C LEU A 144 3.99 20.26 -0.74
N THR A 145 2.96 20.99 -0.28
CA THR A 145 2.09 20.54 0.82
C THR A 145 1.23 19.37 0.37
N TRP A 146 0.56 19.44 -0.78
CA TRP A 146 -0.24 18.35 -1.33
C TRP A 146 0.58 17.09 -1.61
N ALA A 147 1.80 17.24 -2.13
CA ALA A 147 2.70 16.12 -2.39
C ALA A 147 3.18 15.42 -1.12
N ARG A 148 2.99 16.04 0.05
CA ARG A 148 3.49 15.57 1.35
C ARG A 148 2.38 15.22 2.35
N ILE A 149 1.24 15.90 2.32
CA ILE A 149 0.07 15.67 3.18
C ILE A 149 -1.06 15.12 2.34
N SER A 150 -1.53 13.93 2.71
CA SER A 150 -2.59 13.20 1.99
C SER A 150 -3.94 13.19 2.70
N SER A 151 -4.00 13.57 3.97
CA SER A 151 -5.24 13.68 4.74
C SER A 151 -5.18 14.85 5.72
N TRP A 152 -6.34 15.39 6.10
CA TRP A 152 -6.43 16.53 7.00
C TRP A 152 -5.90 16.23 8.42
N GLY A 153 -6.07 15.00 8.91
CA GLY A 153 -5.56 14.57 10.22
C GLY A 153 -4.04 14.73 10.36
N GLN A 154 -3.28 14.54 9.28
CA GLN A 154 -1.81 14.60 9.32
C GLN A 154 -1.25 15.97 9.74
N PHE A 155 -2.03 17.06 9.66
CA PHE A 155 -1.63 18.36 10.20
C PHE A 155 -1.57 18.38 11.73
N PHE A 156 -2.22 17.46 12.41
CA PHE A 156 -2.38 17.46 13.86
C PHE A 156 -1.85 16.18 14.52
N ASP A 157 -1.67 15.10 13.75
CA ASP A 157 -1.20 13.80 14.25
C ASP A 157 0.31 13.80 14.61
N ASN A 158 1.09 14.77 14.14
CA ASN A 158 2.52 14.83 14.43
C ASN A 158 3.08 16.26 14.45
N THR A 159 4.23 16.43 15.11
CA THR A 159 4.91 17.72 15.27
C THR A 159 5.27 18.37 13.94
N PHE A 160 5.55 17.57 12.91
CA PHE A 160 5.83 18.06 11.56
C PHE A 160 4.61 18.70 10.92
N GLY A 161 3.44 18.04 10.96
CA GLY A 161 2.18 18.55 10.45
C GLY A 161 1.76 19.83 11.16
N LEU A 162 1.89 19.86 12.49
CA LEU A 162 1.49 21.01 13.29
C LEU A 162 2.35 22.24 12.96
N MET A 163 3.66 22.06 12.81
CA MET A 163 4.58 23.12 12.41
C MET A 163 4.30 23.61 10.99
N LEU A 164 3.97 22.71 10.05
CA LEU A 164 3.58 23.09 8.70
C LEU A 164 2.27 23.89 8.69
N PHE A 165 1.28 23.48 9.51
CA PHE A 165 0.02 24.20 9.68
C PHE A 165 0.24 25.63 10.19
N ILE A 166 1.04 25.79 11.26
CA ILE A 166 1.39 27.11 11.82
C ILE A 166 2.11 27.97 10.77
N LYS A 167 3.06 27.40 10.01
CA LYS A 167 3.75 28.10 8.93
C LYS A 167 2.79 28.59 7.85
N ILE A 168 1.83 27.77 7.43
CA ILE A 168 0.81 28.13 6.44
C ILE A 168 -0.05 29.30 6.97
N LEU A 169 -0.48 29.24 8.23
CA LEU A 169 -1.27 30.31 8.86
C LEU A 169 -0.51 31.64 8.90
N LEU A 170 0.76 31.60 9.31
CA LEU A 170 1.65 32.77 9.31
C LEU A 170 1.83 33.33 7.89
N PHE A 171 2.04 32.47 6.90
CA PHE A 171 2.19 32.87 5.50
C PHE A 171 0.93 33.51 4.93
N LEU A 172 -0.26 32.95 5.23
CA LEU A 172 -1.54 33.52 4.82
C LEU A 172 -1.78 34.90 5.46
N CYS A 173 -1.43 35.06 6.74
CA CYS A 173 -1.49 36.35 7.42
C CYS A 173 -0.57 37.39 6.76
N MET A 174 0.65 36.99 6.42
CA MET A 174 1.61 37.84 5.72
C MET A 174 1.12 38.27 4.32
N ILE A 175 0.53 37.34 3.54
CA ILE A 175 -0.08 37.66 2.24
C ILE A 175 -1.23 38.65 2.43
N ALA A 176 -2.12 38.41 3.40
CA ALA A 176 -3.25 39.29 3.64
C ALA A 176 -2.80 40.72 3.97
N LEU A 177 -1.81 40.87 4.85
CA LEU A 177 -1.20 42.16 5.17
C LEU A 177 -0.53 42.79 3.94
N GLY A 178 0.19 42.01 3.13
CA GLY A 178 0.80 42.48 1.87
C GLY A 178 -0.24 43.00 0.87
N VAL A 179 -1.32 42.26 0.64
CA VAL A 179 -2.41 42.64 -0.27
C VAL A 179 -3.12 43.90 0.23
N ILE A 180 -3.45 43.99 1.52
CA ILE A 180 -4.08 45.18 2.13
C ILE A 180 -3.16 46.40 1.99
N ALA A 181 -1.86 46.23 2.21
CA ALA A 181 -0.87 47.30 2.07
C ALA A 181 -0.80 47.82 0.62
N ILE A 182 -0.80 46.90 -0.36
CA ILE A 182 -0.65 47.21 -1.78
C ILE A 182 -1.94 47.79 -2.40
N THR A 183 -3.12 47.38 -1.93
CA THR A 183 -4.40 47.76 -2.55
C THR A 183 -5.07 48.93 -1.84
N ILE A 184 -5.29 48.79 -0.52
CA ILE A 184 -6.07 49.74 0.27
C ILE A 184 -5.17 50.87 0.78
N ILE A 185 -4.07 50.52 1.44
CA ILE A 185 -3.19 51.51 2.08
C ILE A 185 -2.43 52.33 1.05
N HIS A 186 -1.89 51.70 0.00
CA HIS A 186 -1.24 52.40 -1.10
C HIS A 186 -2.18 53.44 -1.76
N ARG A 187 -3.44 53.06 -2.04
CA ARG A 187 -4.43 53.98 -2.63
C ARG A 187 -4.75 55.14 -1.69
N ARG A 188 -4.87 54.87 -0.38
CA ARG A 188 -5.09 55.92 0.63
C ARG A 188 -3.89 56.84 0.79
N MET A 189 -2.66 56.32 0.80
CA MET A 189 -1.44 57.14 0.83
C MET A 189 -1.33 58.05 -0.40
N GLN A 190 -1.66 57.54 -1.59
CA GLN A 190 -1.73 58.33 -2.82
C GLN A 190 -2.79 59.44 -2.76
N GLN A 191 -3.93 59.17 -2.13
CA GLN A 191 -4.98 60.17 -1.89
C GLN A 191 -4.56 61.22 -0.85
N ASP A 192 -3.88 60.81 0.23
CA ASP A 192 -3.38 61.71 1.27
C ASP A 192 -2.29 62.65 0.72
N VAL A 193 -1.38 62.15 -0.14
CA VAL A 193 -0.40 62.98 -0.85
C VAL A 193 -1.07 63.96 -1.81
N LYS A 194 -2.13 63.55 -2.52
CA LYS A 194 -2.91 64.45 -3.38
C LYS A 194 -3.68 65.53 -2.60
N ARG A 195 -3.98 65.28 -1.32
CA ARG A 195 -4.69 66.22 -0.42
C ARG A 195 -3.75 67.20 0.30
N GLN A 196 -2.46 66.93 0.39
CA GLN A 196 -1.48 67.89 0.92
C GLN A 196 -1.39 69.11 -0.03
N LYS A 197 -1.58 70.32 0.53
CA LYS A 197 -1.67 71.59 -0.22
C LYS A 197 -0.48 71.75 -1.18
N LYS A 198 -0.79 71.92 -2.47
CA LYS A 198 0.14 72.39 -3.52
C LYS A 198 0.66 73.77 -3.09
N PRO A 199 1.97 74.02 -3.01
CA PRO A 199 2.47 75.38 -2.81
C PRO A 199 1.97 76.26 -3.96
N ARG A 200 1.44 77.45 -3.64
CA ARG A 200 1.04 78.41 -4.68
C ARG A 200 2.32 78.96 -5.31
N GLY A 201 2.29 79.27 -6.60
CA GLY A 201 3.44 79.85 -7.30
C GLY A 201 3.81 81.18 -6.65
N GLY A 202 4.83 81.16 -5.78
CA GLY A 202 5.23 82.29 -4.93
C GLY A 202 5.67 81.91 -3.52
N ASP A 203 5.40 80.70 -3.04
CA ASP A 203 5.80 80.28 -1.67
C ASP A 203 7.32 80.06 -1.55
N ASP A 204 7.93 80.62 -0.49
CA ASP A 204 9.36 80.45 -0.16
C ASP A 204 9.71 78.95 0.03
N VAL A 205 10.86 78.53 -0.49
CA VAL A 205 11.36 77.15 -0.32
C VAL A 205 11.93 77.00 1.10
N THR A 206 11.35 76.10 1.89
CA THR A 206 11.71 75.79 3.28
C THR A 206 12.11 74.33 3.41
N MET A 207 12.77 73.95 4.51
CA MET A 207 13.05 72.52 4.78
C MET A 207 11.77 71.66 4.81
N ALA A 208 10.63 72.25 5.22
CA ALA A 208 9.36 71.53 5.35
C ALA A 208 8.70 71.23 3.99
N ASN A 209 8.91 72.08 2.98
CA ASN A 209 8.37 71.87 1.63
C ASN A 209 9.42 71.38 0.62
N LEU A 210 10.68 71.21 1.04
CA LEU A 210 11.79 70.78 0.19
C LEU A 210 11.50 69.45 -0.53
N ALA A 211 10.91 68.49 0.17
CA ALA A 211 10.52 67.19 -0.38
C ALA A 211 9.49 67.28 -1.54
N PHE A 212 8.83 68.41 -1.73
CA PHE A 212 7.92 68.63 -2.85
C PHE A 212 8.65 68.87 -4.18
N PHE A 213 9.92 69.30 -4.10
CA PHE A 213 10.81 69.57 -5.24
C PHE A 213 11.72 68.36 -5.51
N ASP A 214 11.09 67.18 -5.65
CA ASP A 214 11.74 65.87 -5.79
C ASP A 214 12.08 65.49 -7.24
N GLY A 215 11.82 66.37 -8.23
CA GLY A 215 12.08 66.10 -9.64
C GLY A 215 11.17 65.05 -10.30
N THR A 216 10.20 64.47 -9.57
CA THR A 216 9.27 63.49 -10.14
C THR A 216 8.14 64.17 -10.90
N ASN A 217 7.56 63.52 -11.91
CA ASN A 217 6.44 64.05 -12.71
C ASN A 217 6.67 65.46 -13.31
N ARG A 218 7.89 65.71 -13.83
CA ARG A 218 8.30 67.02 -14.40
C ARG A 218 8.24 68.20 -13.42
N LYS A 219 8.23 67.93 -12.11
CA LYS A 219 8.42 68.96 -11.08
C LYS A 219 9.88 69.42 -11.08
N ARG A 220 10.11 70.58 -10.47
CA ARG A 220 11.48 71.05 -10.21
C ARG A 220 12.17 70.11 -9.21
N ALA A 221 13.47 69.93 -9.37
CA ALA A 221 14.35 69.12 -8.56
C ALA A 221 15.30 70.05 -7.80
N TYR A 222 15.11 70.22 -6.49
CA TYR A 222 15.95 71.08 -5.66
C TYR A 222 16.77 70.26 -4.67
N VAL A 223 17.99 70.69 -4.37
CA VAL A 223 18.83 70.10 -3.32
C VAL A 223 19.35 71.19 -2.40
N VAL A 224 19.51 70.87 -1.11
CA VAL A 224 20.12 71.78 -0.15
C VAL A 224 21.56 71.35 0.14
N TYR A 225 22.49 72.30 0.10
CA TYR A 225 23.86 72.13 0.56
C TYR A 225 24.28 73.35 1.36
N ALA A 226 24.75 73.16 2.59
CA ALA A 226 25.18 74.21 3.50
C ALA A 226 24.15 75.36 3.63
N LYS A 227 22.86 75.00 3.82
CA LYS A 227 21.69 75.91 3.89
C LYS A 227 21.35 76.67 2.60
N ARG A 228 22.04 76.41 1.50
CA ARG A 228 21.77 76.98 0.17
C ARG A 228 20.99 76.00 -0.70
N ILE A 229 20.05 76.52 -1.48
CA ILE A 229 19.14 75.76 -2.34
C ILE A 229 19.66 75.84 -3.78
N TYR A 230 19.83 74.69 -4.42
CA TYR A 230 20.31 74.57 -5.80
C TYR A 230 19.27 73.84 -6.66
N ASP A 231 19.01 74.39 -7.85
CA ASP A 231 18.10 73.80 -8.85
C ASP A 231 18.85 72.86 -9.78
N VAL A 232 18.68 71.56 -9.55
CA VAL A 232 19.28 70.48 -10.34
C VAL A 232 18.34 69.97 -11.44
N THR A 233 17.19 70.61 -11.68
CA THR A 233 16.16 70.15 -12.63
C THR A 233 16.72 69.93 -14.04
N ALA A 234 17.59 70.83 -14.51
CA ALA A 234 18.17 70.77 -15.85
C ALA A 234 19.45 69.91 -15.92
N SER A 235 19.93 69.35 -14.80
CA SER A 235 21.18 68.63 -14.78
C SER A 235 21.00 67.21 -15.36
N PRO A 236 21.76 66.81 -16.39
CA PRO A 236 21.69 65.46 -16.94
C PRO A 236 22.17 64.38 -15.95
N LYS A 237 22.86 64.78 -14.87
CA LYS A 237 23.26 63.88 -13.78
C LYS A 237 22.13 63.58 -12.79
N TRP A 238 20.96 64.19 -12.96
CA TRP A 238 19.79 64.08 -12.08
C TRP A 238 18.55 63.58 -12.84
N ASP A 239 18.58 62.32 -13.28
CA ASP A 239 17.44 61.72 -14.00
C ASP A 239 16.24 61.51 -13.06
N LYS A 240 15.10 62.10 -13.41
CA LYS A 240 13.83 62.04 -12.64
C LYS A 240 14.03 62.36 -11.15
N GLY A 241 14.92 63.30 -10.84
CA GLY A 241 15.24 63.72 -9.48
C GLY A 241 16.12 62.75 -8.69
N ARG A 242 16.80 61.81 -9.35
CA ARG A 242 17.73 60.86 -8.73
C ARG A 242 19.14 61.08 -9.27
N HIS A 243 20.11 61.16 -8.36
CA HIS A 243 21.52 61.22 -8.69
C HIS A 243 22.18 59.87 -8.42
N LEU A 244 22.67 59.21 -9.49
CA LEU A 244 23.30 57.88 -9.47
C LEU A 244 22.52 56.82 -8.67
N GLY A 245 21.18 56.94 -8.63
CA GLY A 245 20.29 56.05 -7.87
C GLY A 245 20.39 56.11 -6.35
N LYS A 246 21.38 56.82 -5.77
CA LYS A 246 21.65 56.88 -4.33
C LYS A 246 21.04 58.11 -3.65
N HIS A 247 21.07 59.26 -4.31
CA HIS A 247 20.59 60.52 -3.74
C HIS A 247 19.33 60.98 -4.46
N ALA A 248 18.39 61.55 -3.71
CA ALA A 248 17.14 62.08 -4.23
C ALA A 248 17.12 63.60 -4.08
N ALA A 249 16.53 64.28 -5.07
CA ALA A 249 16.17 65.69 -4.96
C ALA A 249 15.05 65.84 -3.91
N GLY A 250 14.88 67.05 -3.40
CA GLY A 250 14.01 67.38 -2.28
C GLY A 250 14.60 67.04 -0.91
N ALA A 251 15.94 66.93 -0.81
CA ALA A 251 16.65 66.61 0.42
C ALA A 251 17.85 67.54 0.66
N ASP A 252 18.27 67.64 1.93
CA ASP A 252 19.55 68.22 2.33
C ASP A 252 20.66 67.18 2.15
N LEU A 253 21.63 67.52 1.31
CA LEU A 253 22.75 66.67 0.91
C LEU A 253 24.08 67.13 1.50
N THR A 254 24.05 68.05 2.47
CA THR A 254 25.26 68.59 3.12
C THR A 254 26.15 67.49 3.68
N GLU A 255 25.59 66.53 4.42
CA GLU A 255 26.35 65.39 4.93
C GLU A 255 26.66 64.34 3.86
N ALA A 256 25.76 64.16 2.90
CA ALA A 256 25.95 63.18 1.82
C ALA A 256 27.13 63.55 0.90
N LEU A 257 27.43 64.84 0.74
CA LEU A 257 28.55 65.30 -0.09
C LEU A 257 29.92 64.93 0.49
N LYS A 258 30.05 64.76 1.81
CA LYS A 258 31.34 64.40 2.45
C LYS A 258 31.89 63.06 1.96
N GLY A 259 31.02 62.16 1.49
CA GLY A 259 31.39 60.85 0.93
C GLY A 259 31.22 60.74 -0.59
N ALA A 260 31.04 61.86 -1.29
CA ALA A 260 30.85 61.87 -2.73
C ALA A 260 32.19 61.83 -3.49
N PRO A 261 32.23 61.27 -4.71
CA PRO A 261 33.44 61.25 -5.56
C PRO A 261 33.79 62.63 -6.17
N HIS A 262 33.13 63.70 -5.74
CA HIS A 262 33.28 65.08 -6.21
C HIS A 262 33.02 66.05 -5.04
N GLY A 263 33.64 67.23 -5.06
CA GLY A 263 33.47 68.23 -4.02
C GLY A 263 32.35 69.25 -4.31
N PRO A 264 32.23 70.32 -3.50
CA PRO A 264 31.20 71.34 -3.63
C PRO A 264 31.29 72.20 -4.90
N GLU A 265 32.40 72.13 -5.66
CA GLU A 265 32.57 72.81 -6.95
C GLU A 265 31.48 72.45 -7.98
N VAL A 266 30.82 71.29 -7.82
CA VAL A 266 29.71 70.90 -8.68
C VAL A 266 28.54 71.88 -8.61
N PHE A 267 28.38 72.60 -7.50
CA PHE A 267 27.31 73.59 -7.32
C PHE A 267 27.56 74.91 -8.06
N GLU A 268 28.79 75.17 -8.53
CA GLU A 268 29.08 76.34 -9.37
C GLU A 268 28.41 76.24 -10.75
N LYS A 269 28.17 75.01 -11.21
CA LYS A 269 27.53 74.70 -12.50
C LYS A 269 26.02 74.50 -12.38
N VAL A 270 25.45 74.74 -11.19
CA VAL A 270 24.05 74.51 -10.88
C VAL A 270 23.43 75.82 -10.41
N ARG A 271 22.22 76.12 -10.88
CA ARG A 271 21.56 77.40 -10.58
C ARG A 271 21.26 77.51 -9.07
N TYR A 272 21.82 78.53 -8.43
CA TYR A 272 21.46 78.91 -7.07
C TYR A 272 20.05 79.54 -7.03
N VAL A 273 19.23 79.11 -6.07
CA VAL A 273 17.82 79.52 -5.92
C VAL A 273 17.61 80.45 -4.73
N GLY A 274 18.33 80.25 -3.62
CA GLY A 274 18.20 81.05 -2.39
C GLY A 274 18.72 80.32 -1.15
N GLU A 275 18.57 80.95 0.03
CA GLU A 275 18.85 80.31 1.32
C GLU A 275 17.58 79.78 1.98
N VAL A 276 17.72 78.70 2.74
CA VAL A 276 16.60 78.13 3.49
C VAL A 276 16.30 79.01 4.70
N LYS A 277 15.15 79.72 4.71
CA LYS A 277 14.71 80.50 5.87
C LYS A 277 14.41 79.58 7.06
N LYS A 278 14.95 79.92 8.24
CA LYS A 278 14.73 79.20 9.50
C LYS A 278 13.68 79.93 10.34
N THR A 279 12.46 79.37 10.42
CA THR A 279 11.62 79.35 11.63
C THR A 279 10.32 78.56 11.43
N GLY A 280 9.95 77.76 12.45
CA GLY A 280 8.56 77.55 12.89
C GLY A 280 7.79 76.36 12.32
N ASP A 281 7.77 75.26 13.08
CA ASP A 281 6.77 74.19 13.15
C ASP A 281 5.68 74.11 12.05
N THR A 282 5.88 73.17 11.13
CA THR A 282 4.88 72.12 10.89
C THR A 282 5.62 70.86 10.47
N ALA A 283 6.07 70.07 11.46
CA ALA A 283 6.23 68.65 11.20
C ALA A 283 4.84 68.13 10.82
N GLN A 284 4.54 68.03 9.52
CA GLN A 284 3.33 67.35 9.07
C GLN A 284 3.37 65.94 9.64
N GLY A 285 2.57 65.71 10.69
CA GLY A 285 2.47 64.41 11.33
C GLY A 285 2.12 63.36 10.29
N LEU A 286 2.77 62.20 10.36
CA LEU A 286 2.50 61.06 9.49
C LEU A 286 0.98 60.85 9.35
N SER A 287 0.48 60.77 8.11
CA SER A 287 -0.93 60.50 7.84
C SER A 287 -1.37 59.18 8.50
N GLY A 288 -2.66 59.05 8.79
CA GLY A 288 -3.20 57.80 9.36
C GLY A 288 -2.88 56.58 8.49
N ALA A 289 -2.87 56.75 7.16
CA ALA A 289 -2.48 55.70 6.22
C ALA A 289 -0.98 55.38 6.28
N GLN A 290 -0.09 56.37 6.44
CA GLN A 290 1.35 56.15 6.63
C GLN A 290 1.66 55.44 7.95
N LYS A 291 1.00 55.80 9.05
CA LYS A 291 1.16 55.10 10.35
C LYS A 291 0.70 53.65 10.27
N ALA A 292 -0.41 53.39 9.57
CA ALA A 292 -0.89 52.04 9.33
C ALA A 292 0.09 51.23 8.44
N PHE A 293 0.61 51.84 7.38
CA PHE A 293 1.62 51.22 6.51
C PHE A 293 2.87 50.80 7.28
N ILE A 294 3.41 51.68 8.13
CA ILE A 294 4.59 51.39 8.96
C ILE A 294 4.31 50.22 9.90
N LYS A 295 3.18 50.22 10.62
CA LYS A 295 2.80 49.11 11.50
C LYS A 295 2.68 47.79 10.75
N MET A 296 2.09 47.79 9.56
CA MET A 296 1.95 46.59 8.73
C MET A 296 3.30 46.09 8.18
N ALA A 297 4.20 47.00 7.79
CA ALA A 297 5.54 46.65 7.31
C ALA A 297 6.36 45.93 8.39
N TYR A 298 6.40 46.48 9.61
CA TYR A 298 7.08 45.83 10.74
C TYR A 298 6.37 44.56 11.23
N ALA A 299 5.03 44.50 11.18
CA ALA A 299 4.30 43.27 11.48
C ALA A 299 4.66 42.14 10.49
N ASN A 300 4.75 42.45 9.18
CA ASN A 300 5.22 41.49 8.17
C ASN A 300 6.66 41.04 8.43
N LEU A 301 7.54 41.95 8.85
CA LEU A 301 8.91 41.60 9.22
C LEU A 301 8.95 40.60 10.40
N VAL A 302 8.12 40.81 11.43
CA VAL A 302 8.02 39.88 12.57
C VAL A 302 7.50 38.51 12.12
N ILE A 303 6.46 38.46 11.27
CA ILE A 303 5.90 37.21 10.77
C ILE A 303 6.95 36.40 9.99
N ILE A 304 7.83 37.05 9.24
CA ILE A 304 8.94 36.39 8.55
C ILE A 304 9.90 35.72 9.54
N PHE A 305 10.27 36.41 10.62
CA PHE A 305 11.11 35.81 11.66
C PHE A 305 10.43 34.62 12.35
N LEU A 306 9.10 34.67 12.55
CA LEU A 306 8.35 33.53 13.07
C LEU A 306 8.35 32.35 12.08
N ILE A 307 8.18 32.60 10.78
CA ILE A 307 8.30 31.57 9.73
C ILE A 307 9.70 30.96 9.70
N LEU A 308 10.75 31.76 9.83
CA LEU A 308 12.14 31.28 9.91
C LEU A 308 12.40 30.47 11.19
N CYS A 309 11.80 30.86 12.31
CA CYS A 309 11.85 30.10 13.56
C CYS A 309 11.22 28.71 13.38
N CYS A 310 10.05 28.60 12.73
CA CYS A 310 9.45 27.30 12.38
C CYS A 310 10.39 26.43 11.54
N ILE A 311 11.12 27.03 10.58
CA ILE A 311 12.11 26.31 9.75
C ILE A 311 13.32 25.87 10.60
N SER A 312 13.78 26.72 11.52
CA SER A 312 14.90 26.41 12.40
C SER A 312 14.60 25.24 13.34
N VAL A 313 13.43 25.27 14.00
CA VAL A 313 12.94 24.17 14.85
C VAL A 313 12.82 22.87 14.05
N TRP A 314 12.36 22.95 12.80
CA TRP A 314 12.24 21.79 11.93
C TRP A 314 13.59 21.22 11.49
N ARG A 315 14.58 22.07 11.16
CA ARG A 315 15.87 21.61 10.62
C ARG A 315 16.84 21.10 11.68
N TRP A 316 16.83 21.70 12.88
CA TRP A 316 17.82 21.42 13.92
C TRP A 316 17.25 20.81 15.20
N GLY A 317 15.92 20.75 15.34
CA GLY A 317 15.27 20.27 16.58
C GLY A 317 15.54 21.19 17.78
N PHE A 318 14.86 20.92 18.90
CA PHE A 318 15.27 21.42 20.21
C PHE A 318 16.28 20.43 20.81
N PRO A 319 17.34 20.89 21.51
CA PRO A 319 18.48 20.06 21.87
C PRO A 319 18.17 19.15 23.07
N ILE A 320 17.34 18.13 22.90
CA ILE A 320 17.26 16.98 23.83
C ILE A 320 16.91 15.72 23.04
N ARG A 321 17.91 15.07 22.41
CA ARG A 321 17.95 13.61 22.18
C ARG A 321 19.41 13.15 22.12
N LEU A 322 19.81 12.39 23.14
CA LEU A 322 21.08 11.68 23.27
C LEU A 322 20.83 10.20 23.04
N ILE A 323 21.09 9.67 21.84
CA ILE A 323 21.39 8.24 21.62
C ILE A 323 22.41 8.14 20.47
N PRO A 324 23.58 7.50 20.66
CA PRO A 324 24.58 7.32 19.60
C PRO A 324 24.22 6.16 18.66
N GLU A 325 24.53 6.33 17.36
CA GLU A 325 24.39 5.32 16.30
C GLU A 325 25.53 4.30 16.30
N THR A 326 25.19 3.04 16.03
CA THR A 326 26.10 2.05 15.43
C THR A 326 25.56 1.66 14.06
N ARG A 327 26.30 2.00 12.99
CA ARG A 327 26.04 1.53 11.63
C ARG A 327 26.56 0.10 11.49
N ALA A 328 25.69 -0.82 11.10
CA ALA A 328 26.12 -2.10 10.53
C ALA A 328 26.37 -1.91 9.03
N GLU A 329 27.56 -2.30 8.59
CA GLU A 329 28.05 -2.19 7.22
C GLU A 329 27.22 -3.04 6.25
N ALA A 330 26.92 -2.45 5.09
CA ALA A 330 26.46 -3.18 3.92
C ALA A 330 27.65 -3.98 3.37
N ILE A 331 27.56 -5.31 3.43
CA ILE A 331 28.54 -6.19 2.78
C ILE A 331 28.37 -6.06 1.26
N SER A 332 29.45 -5.62 0.62
CA SER A 332 29.64 -5.57 -0.82
C SER A 332 29.71 -6.99 -1.41
N GLY A 333 28.67 -7.37 -2.13
CA GLY A 333 28.60 -8.52 -3.02
C GLY A 333 27.52 -8.28 -4.08
N THR A 334 27.63 -8.90 -5.25
CA THR A 334 26.59 -8.82 -6.29
C THR A 334 25.27 -9.28 -5.68
N THR A 335 24.31 -8.37 -5.46
CA THR A 335 23.05 -8.74 -4.80
C THR A 335 22.36 -9.86 -5.57
N CYS A 336 21.67 -10.78 -4.86
CA CYS A 336 20.94 -11.89 -5.49
C CYS A 336 20.11 -11.40 -6.69
N VAL A 337 19.48 -10.23 -6.52
CA VAL A 337 18.67 -9.53 -7.53
C VAL A 337 19.48 -9.17 -8.79
N ALA A 338 20.68 -8.62 -8.67
CA ALA A 338 21.48 -8.20 -9.82
C ALA A 338 21.89 -9.39 -10.72
N CYS A 339 22.20 -10.53 -10.11
CA CYS A 339 22.54 -11.76 -10.81
C CYS A 339 21.29 -12.45 -11.40
N HIS A 340 20.27 -12.69 -10.56
CA HIS A 340 19.05 -13.40 -10.97
C HIS A 340 18.16 -12.61 -11.94
N LYS A 341 18.29 -11.29 -12.01
CA LYS A 341 17.69 -10.49 -13.07
C LYS A 341 18.19 -10.89 -14.47
N LYS A 342 19.43 -11.36 -14.59
CA LYS A 342 20.02 -11.82 -15.85
C LYS A 342 19.80 -13.30 -16.09
N ILE A 343 20.03 -14.13 -15.07
CA ILE A 343 20.02 -15.61 -15.20
C ILE A 343 18.61 -16.19 -15.16
N THR A 344 17.72 -15.63 -14.33
CA THR A 344 16.34 -16.11 -14.17
C THR A 344 15.34 -14.94 -14.23
N PRO A 345 15.22 -14.25 -15.38
CA PRO A 345 14.45 -13.01 -15.48
C PRO A 345 12.97 -13.19 -15.12
N GLY A 346 12.35 -14.34 -15.44
CA GLY A 346 10.96 -14.63 -15.06
C GLY A 346 10.75 -14.64 -13.54
N ILE A 347 11.62 -15.35 -12.80
CA ILE A 347 11.60 -15.38 -11.32
C ILE A 347 11.77 -13.97 -10.75
N TYR A 348 12.73 -13.22 -11.28
CA TYR A 348 12.97 -11.84 -10.86
C TYR A 348 11.75 -10.96 -11.06
N HIS A 349 11.11 -11.02 -12.23
CA HIS A 349 9.94 -10.20 -12.54
C HIS A 349 8.70 -10.59 -11.73
N ASP A 350 8.48 -11.88 -11.47
CA ASP A 350 7.41 -12.35 -10.58
C ASP A 350 7.60 -11.83 -9.16
N TRP A 351 8.81 -11.99 -8.60
CA TRP A 351 9.15 -11.46 -7.28
C TRP A 351 8.99 -9.94 -7.26
N GLN A 352 9.55 -9.23 -8.24
CA GLN A 352 9.46 -7.76 -8.33
C GLN A 352 8.01 -7.26 -8.36
N ALA A 353 7.09 -8.02 -8.97
CA ALA A 353 5.67 -7.68 -9.03
C ALA A 353 4.89 -8.03 -7.75
N SER A 354 5.46 -8.85 -6.86
CA SER A 354 4.81 -9.35 -5.64
C SER A 354 4.66 -8.29 -4.55
N VAL A 355 3.80 -8.58 -3.57
CA VAL A 355 3.73 -7.80 -2.32
C VAL A 355 5.03 -7.95 -1.52
N HIS A 356 5.63 -9.14 -1.52
CA HIS A 356 6.88 -9.42 -0.80
C HIS A 356 8.00 -8.46 -1.19
N ALA A 357 8.22 -8.20 -2.48
CA ALA A 357 9.23 -7.23 -2.91
C ALA A 357 8.93 -5.80 -2.43
N ARG A 358 7.66 -5.40 -2.32
CA ARG A 358 7.26 -4.06 -1.86
C ARG A 358 7.38 -3.86 -0.35
N VAL A 359 7.44 -4.95 0.41
CA VAL A 359 7.62 -4.94 1.86
C VAL A 359 9.02 -5.41 2.29
N ASP A 360 9.99 -5.33 1.37
CA ASP A 360 11.41 -5.68 1.57
C ASP A 360 11.66 -7.15 1.97
N VAL A 361 10.77 -8.06 1.61
CA VAL A 361 11.05 -9.51 1.65
C VAL A 361 11.80 -9.86 0.36
N ASP A 362 13.13 -9.92 0.46
CA ASP A 362 14.03 -10.21 -0.65
C ASP A 362 14.31 -11.72 -0.83
N CYS A 363 15.09 -12.05 -1.86
CA CYS A 363 15.44 -13.44 -2.19
C CYS A 363 16.08 -14.14 -0.98
N TYR A 364 17.02 -13.46 -0.32
CA TYR A 364 17.76 -14.04 0.80
C TYR A 364 16.87 -14.21 2.04
N THR A 365 15.89 -13.34 2.27
CA THR A 365 14.94 -13.46 3.39
C THR A 365 14.21 -14.80 3.37
N CYS A 366 13.81 -15.27 2.18
CA CYS A 366 13.16 -16.57 2.03
C CYS A 366 14.16 -17.73 1.87
N HIS A 367 15.23 -17.54 1.11
CA HIS A 367 16.14 -18.65 0.78
C HIS A 367 17.26 -18.87 1.79
N LYS A 368 17.51 -17.94 2.73
CA LYS A 368 18.56 -18.09 3.74
C LYS A 368 18.42 -19.40 4.50
N THR A 369 19.54 -20.03 4.75
CA THR A 369 19.62 -21.20 5.63
C THR A 369 20.94 -21.18 6.40
N SER A 370 21.09 -22.07 7.37
CA SER A 370 22.34 -22.22 8.13
C SER A 370 23.19 -23.33 7.54
N LYS A 371 24.52 -23.16 7.59
CA LYS A 371 25.46 -24.27 7.31
C LYS A 371 25.28 -25.44 8.28
N ALA A 372 24.76 -25.20 9.49
CA ALA A 372 24.50 -26.23 10.49
C ALA A 372 23.38 -27.20 10.09
N ASN A 373 22.49 -26.79 9.19
CA ASN A 373 21.32 -27.60 8.82
C ASN A 373 21.60 -28.52 7.62
N ASN A 374 22.78 -28.41 6.97
CA ASN A 374 23.14 -29.16 5.74
C ASN A 374 22.10 -29.07 4.58
N LEU A 375 21.22 -28.06 4.60
CA LEU A 375 20.20 -27.83 3.57
C LEU A 375 20.67 -26.87 2.46
N PHE A 376 21.87 -26.30 2.59
CA PHE A 376 22.34 -25.27 1.68
C PHE A 376 22.91 -25.86 0.39
N SER A 377 22.67 -25.19 -0.74
CA SER A 377 23.25 -25.60 -2.02
C SER A 377 24.74 -25.31 -2.06
N THR A 378 25.57 -26.35 -2.15
CA THR A 378 27.04 -26.22 -2.25
C THR A 378 27.45 -25.47 -3.51
N ALA A 379 26.82 -25.75 -4.66
CA ALA A 379 27.09 -25.07 -5.92
C ALA A 379 26.75 -23.57 -5.89
N HIS A 380 25.78 -23.15 -5.07
CA HIS A 380 25.52 -21.72 -4.89
C HIS A 380 26.68 -21.04 -4.16
N LEU A 381 27.33 -21.73 -3.22
CA LEU A 381 28.47 -21.19 -2.47
C LEU A 381 29.71 -20.92 -3.33
N GLU A 382 29.80 -21.53 -4.52
CA GLU A 382 30.85 -21.22 -5.49
C GLU A 382 30.69 -19.81 -6.10
N ASN A 383 29.47 -19.26 -6.06
CA ASN A 383 29.11 -17.97 -6.68
C ASN A 383 28.84 -16.87 -5.65
N ASP A 384 28.27 -17.21 -4.49
CA ASP A 384 27.95 -16.26 -3.41
C ASP A 384 28.20 -16.92 -2.04
N PRO A 385 28.92 -16.27 -1.11
CA PRO A 385 29.31 -16.87 0.17
C PRO A 385 28.12 -17.12 1.11
N ASN A 386 26.94 -16.56 0.84
CA ASN A 386 25.76 -16.69 1.68
C ASN A 386 25.06 -18.04 1.43
N PRO A 387 24.87 -18.88 2.46
CA PRO A 387 24.19 -20.16 2.32
C PRO A 387 22.69 -19.99 2.07
N ILE A 388 22.21 -20.63 0.99
CA ILE A 388 20.80 -20.65 0.61
C ILE A 388 20.27 -22.06 0.46
N SER A 389 19.00 -22.28 0.80
CA SER A 389 18.22 -23.47 0.49
C SER A 389 17.41 -23.23 -0.78
N VAL A 390 17.44 -24.18 -1.71
CA VAL A 390 16.59 -24.14 -2.91
C VAL A 390 15.11 -24.37 -2.54
N VAL A 391 14.86 -25.21 -1.54
CA VAL A 391 13.52 -25.57 -1.09
C VAL A 391 13.13 -24.67 0.07
N VAL A 392 12.25 -23.70 -0.21
CA VAL A 392 11.58 -22.90 0.82
C VAL A 392 10.39 -23.69 1.36
N THR A 393 10.33 -23.81 2.68
CA THR A 393 9.39 -24.69 3.38
C THR A 393 8.36 -23.88 4.17
N PRO A 394 7.25 -24.50 4.61
CA PRO A 394 6.30 -23.87 5.53
C PRO A 394 6.93 -23.28 6.80
N LYS A 395 8.00 -23.90 7.35
CA LYS A 395 8.74 -23.36 8.51
C LYS A 395 9.41 -22.02 8.22
N GLN A 396 9.89 -21.80 7.01
CA GLN A 396 10.43 -20.49 6.63
C GLN A 396 9.30 -19.46 6.54
N CYS A 397 8.17 -19.86 5.97
CA CYS A 397 6.99 -19.00 5.84
C CYS A 397 6.43 -18.60 7.21
N SER A 398 6.45 -19.52 8.19
CA SER A 398 5.92 -19.29 9.54
C SER A 398 6.67 -18.21 10.32
N GLY A 399 7.89 -17.84 9.92
CA GLY A 399 8.59 -16.71 10.52
C GLY A 399 7.84 -15.37 10.37
N CYS A 400 7.02 -15.23 9.32
CA CYS A 400 6.15 -14.07 9.10
C CYS A 400 4.65 -14.40 9.09
N HIS A 401 4.30 -15.66 8.78
CA HIS A 401 2.92 -16.15 8.65
C HIS A 401 2.66 -17.33 9.61
N PRO A 402 2.83 -17.15 10.93
CA PRO A 402 2.75 -18.25 11.90
C PRO A 402 1.33 -18.84 11.98
N LYS A 403 0.29 -18.01 11.81
CA LYS A 403 -1.11 -18.45 11.87
C LYS A 403 -1.45 -19.36 10.70
N GLU A 404 -1.15 -18.92 9.48
CA GLU A 404 -1.44 -19.67 8.25
C GLU A 404 -0.67 -20.98 8.22
N ALA A 405 0.61 -20.97 8.60
CA ALA A 405 1.42 -22.17 8.69
C ALA A 405 0.89 -23.17 9.74
N ALA A 406 0.44 -22.69 10.90
CA ALA A 406 -0.12 -23.54 11.95
C ALA A 406 -1.49 -24.13 11.57
N GLN A 407 -2.33 -23.38 10.85
CA GLN A 407 -3.59 -23.88 10.29
C GLN A 407 -3.32 -24.93 9.21
N TYR A 408 -2.45 -24.63 8.25
CA TYR A 408 -2.10 -25.54 7.16
C TYR A 408 -1.52 -26.85 7.68
N ALA A 409 -0.61 -26.79 8.66
CA ALA A 409 0.05 -27.97 9.23
C ALA A 409 -0.91 -28.97 9.88
N LYS A 410 -2.11 -28.54 10.31
CA LYS A 410 -3.15 -29.41 10.89
C LYS A 410 -4.08 -30.00 9.83
N SER A 411 -4.02 -29.47 8.61
CA SER A 411 -5.00 -29.74 7.57
C SER A 411 -4.80 -31.10 6.90
N LYS A 412 -5.88 -31.67 6.38
CA LYS A 412 -5.81 -32.84 5.49
C LYS A 412 -4.86 -32.64 4.30
N HIS A 413 -4.74 -31.42 3.78
CA HIS A 413 -3.80 -31.10 2.70
C HIS A 413 -2.35 -31.38 3.11
N ALA A 414 -1.90 -30.94 4.29
CA ALA A 414 -0.55 -31.22 4.78
C ALA A 414 -0.29 -32.72 4.99
N HIS A 415 -1.34 -33.50 5.28
CA HIS A 415 -1.26 -34.93 5.57
C HIS A 415 -1.63 -35.83 4.38
N THR A 416 -1.98 -35.28 3.22
CA THR A 416 -2.57 -36.07 2.12
C THR A 416 -1.63 -37.16 1.59
N TYR A 417 -0.30 -36.94 1.65
CA TYR A 417 0.68 -37.96 1.26
C TYR A 417 0.50 -39.23 2.11
N GLU A 418 0.34 -39.09 3.41
CA GLU A 418 0.14 -40.21 4.34
C GLU A 418 -1.25 -40.84 4.19
N ILE A 419 -2.27 -40.01 4.02
CA ILE A 419 -3.65 -40.48 3.79
C ILE A 419 -3.72 -41.34 2.52
N MET A 420 -3.12 -40.88 1.42
CA MET A 420 -3.06 -41.62 0.15
C MET A 420 -2.42 -42.99 0.36
N TRP A 421 -1.26 -43.06 1.01
CA TRP A 421 -0.61 -44.34 1.34
C TRP A 421 -1.40 -45.22 2.31
N THR A 422 -2.38 -44.67 3.03
CA THR A 422 -3.22 -45.46 3.94
C THR A 422 -4.38 -46.13 3.20
N ILE A 423 -4.94 -45.47 2.19
CA ILE A 423 -6.21 -45.90 1.55
C ILE A 423 -6.07 -46.37 0.11
N ASP A 424 -5.04 -45.92 -0.60
CA ASP A 424 -4.98 -46.09 -2.05
C ASP A 424 -4.43 -47.47 -2.43
N ARG A 425 -5.28 -48.27 -3.07
CA ARG A 425 -4.97 -49.64 -3.50
C ARG A 425 -3.96 -49.67 -4.66
N TRP A 426 -3.89 -48.64 -5.50
CA TRP A 426 -2.87 -48.57 -6.55
C TRP A 426 -1.47 -48.55 -5.94
N LEU A 427 -1.30 -47.74 -4.91
CA LEU A 427 -0.02 -47.61 -4.22
C LEU A 427 0.27 -48.84 -3.34
N ASN A 428 -0.70 -49.25 -2.53
CA ASN A 428 -0.52 -50.29 -1.51
C ASN A 428 -0.31 -51.68 -2.10
N ASP A 429 -1.02 -52.03 -3.16
CA ASP A 429 -0.94 -53.36 -3.75
C ASP A 429 0.09 -53.40 -4.91
N GLY A 430 0.77 -52.27 -5.17
CA GLY A 430 1.83 -52.17 -6.16
C GLY A 430 1.31 -52.22 -7.60
N MET A 431 0.13 -51.66 -7.85
CA MET A 431 -0.53 -51.67 -9.16
C MET A 431 -0.15 -50.47 -10.02
N ASN A 432 0.85 -49.68 -9.59
CA ASN A 432 1.45 -48.59 -10.35
C ASN A 432 2.97 -48.49 -10.08
N ASN A 433 3.75 -48.13 -11.10
CA ASN A 433 5.21 -48.07 -11.02
C ASN A 433 5.71 -46.70 -10.49
N ALA A 434 7.02 -46.57 -10.26
CA ALA A 434 7.62 -45.33 -9.78
C ALA A 434 7.36 -44.13 -10.69
N THR A 435 7.37 -44.34 -12.01
CA THR A 435 7.16 -43.30 -13.02
C THR A 435 5.72 -42.79 -12.99
N GLU A 436 4.75 -43.70 -12.95
CA GLU A 436 3.31 -43.38 -12.86
C GLU A 436 3.01 -42.62 -11.56
N ARG A 437 3.56 -43.07 -10.42
CA ARG A 437 3.40 -42.38 -9.13
C ARG A 437 3.97 -40.96 -9.16
N THR A 438 5.17 -40.79 -9.73
CA THR A 438 5.87 -39.50 -9.74
C THR A 438 5.22 -38.50 -10.70
N SER A 439 4.74 -38.98 -11.85
CA SER A 439 4.12 -38.12 -12.87
C SER A 439 2.66 -37.79 -12.61
N GLY A 440 1.90 -38.69 -11.96
CA GLY A 440 0.50 -38.50 -11.61
C GLY A 440 0.28 -38.17 -10.13
N CYS A 441 0.23 -39.19 -9.28
CA CYS A 441 -0.20 -39.07 -7.89
C CYS A 441 0.59 -38.03 -7.09
N TYR A 442 1.92 -38.08 -7.15
CA TYR A 442 2.78 -37.22 -6.33
C TYR A 442 2.76 -35.77 -6.78
N ALA A 443 2.37 -35.45 -8.02
CA ALA A 443 2.23 -34.07 -8.47
C ALA A 443 1.21 -33.31 -7.60
N CYS A 444 0.11 -33.98 -7.24
CA CYS A 444 -0.96 -33.44 -6.40
C CYS A 444 -0.74 -33.70 -4.90
N HIS A 445 -0.39 -34.93 -4.51
CA HIS A 445 -0.31 -35.33 -3.09
C HIS A 445 1.04 -35.00 -2.44
N GLY A 446 2.10 -34.87 -3.23
CA GLY A 446 3.44 -34.52 -2.77
C GLY A 446 4.44 -35.67 -2.86
N THR A 447 5.72 -35.32 -2.72
CA THR A 447 6.86 -36.25 -2.64
C THR A 447 7.54 -36.14 -1.27
N VAL A 448 8.42 -37.10 -0.97
CA VAL A 448 9.45 -36.92 0.07
C VAL A 448 10.67 -36.28 -0.59
N VAL A 449 10.90 -35.00 -0.33
CA VAL A 449 12.00 -34.25 -0.95
C VAL A 449 13.33 -34.70 -0.36
N LYS A 450 14.22 -35.20 -1.22
CA LYS A 450 15.57 -35.62 -0.85
C LYS A 450 16.58 -34.63 -1.42
N LEU A 451 17.62 -34.34 -0.65
CA LEU A 451 18.72 -33.46 -1.07
C LEU A 451 20.02 -34.24 -1.20
N THR A 452 20.80 -33.91 -2.22
CA THR A 452 22.22 -34.27 -2.37
C THR A 452 22.99 -32.96 -2.57
N ASP A 453 23.97 -32.69 -1.71
CA ASP A 453 24.73 -31.43 -1.71
C ASP A 453 23.85 -30.16 -1.70
N GLY A 454 22.71 -30.25 -0.97
CA GLY A 454 21.70 -29.20 -0.87
C GLY A 454 20.88 -28.94 -2.14
N LYS A 455 21.03 -29.78 -3.18
CA LYS A 455 20.19 -29.76 -4.37
C LYS A 455 19.12 -30.87 -4.30
N PRO A 456 17.85 -30.56 -4.64
CA PRO A 456 16.82 -31.58 -4.73
C PRO A 456 17.13 -32.65 -5.78
N VAL A 457 16.90 -33.92 -5.43
CA VAL A 457 17.14 -35.07 -6.32
C VAL A 457 15.95 -35.27 -7.27
N ALA A 458 16.25 -35.67 -8.51
CA ALA A 458 15.24 -36.00 -9.52
C ALA A 458 14.23 -37.05 -9.00
N GLY A 459 12.97 -36.91 -9.42
CA GLY A 459 11.86 -37.73 -8.94
C GLY A 459 11.30 -37.29 -7.57
N SER A 460 12.06 -36.52 -6.77
CA SER A 460 11.54 -35.88 -5.56
C SER A 460 11.18 -34.41 -5.76
N TRP A 461 11.67 -33.79 -6.84
CA TRP A 461 11.49 -32.38 -7.21
C TRP A 461 11.57 -32.23 -8.75
N PRO A 462 10.90 -31.26 -9.38
CA PRO A 462 9.99 -30.24 -8.83
C PRO A 462 8.70 -30.84 -8.29
N ASN A 463 8.25 -30.33 -7.14
CA ASN A 463 7.01 -30.77 -6.53
C ASN A 463 6.30 -29.66 -5.76
N VAL A 464 5.02 -29.48 -6.04
CA VAL A 464 4.12 -28.54 -5.33
C VAL A 464 2.92 -29.26 -4.73
N GLY A 465 2.98 -30.59 -4.59
CA GLY A 465 1.88 -31.34 -4.00
C GLY A 465 1.62 -30.91 -2.57
N VAL A 466 0.36 -30.83 -2.20
CA VAL A 466 -0.09 -30.16 -0.97
C VAL A 466 0.40 -30.86 0.31
N GLY A 467 0.73 -32.16 0.24
CA GLY A 467 1.26 -32.98 1.33
C GLY A 467 2.75 -33.29 1.24
N ARG A 468 3.52 -32.53 0.44
CA ARG A 468 4.98 -32.72 0.27
C ARG A 468 5.70 -32.79 1.62
N ARG A 469 6.54 -33.81 1.85
CA ARG A 469 7.43 -33.87 3.03
C ARG A 469 8.74 -33.15 2.72
N ASN A 470 9.03 -32.09 3.46
CA ASN A 470 10.19 -31.23 3.23
C ASN A 470 11.45 -31.73 3.95
N PRO A 471 12.66 -31.31 3.50
CA PRO A 471 13.92 -31.71 4.14
C PRO A 471 14.08 -31.29 5.60
N ASP A 472 13.32 -30.28 6.05
CA ASP A 472 13.29 -29.82 7.44
C ASP A 472 12.18 -30.47 8.27
N ASN A 473 11.60 -31.57 7.78
CA ASN A 473 10.47 -32.33 8.36
C ASN A 473 9.14 -31.55 8.43
N SER A 474 9.04 -30.36 7.86
CA SER A 474 7.74 -29.69 7.73
C SER A 474 6.89 -30.31 6.62
N LEU A 475 5.57 -30.25 6.77
CA LEU A 475 4.62 -30.84 5.83
C LEU A 475 3.99 -29.77 4.94
N GLY A 476 3.95 -30.06 3.65
CA GLY A 476 3.23 -29.33 2.61
C GLY A 476 4.04 -28.31 1.82
N SER A 477 3.32 -27.64 0.92
CA SER A 477 3.86 -26.63 0.01
C SER A 477 3.00 -25.38 0.02
N CYS A 478 3.51 -24.27 0.55
CA CYS A 478 2.82 -22.97 0.55
C CYS A 478 2.78 -22.30 -0.85
N SER A 479 3.12 -23.02 -1.91
CA SER A 479 3.12 -22.50 -3.29
C SER A 479 2.19 -23.26 -4.22
N SER A 480 1.29 -24.10 -3.68
CA SER A 480 0.31 -24.84 -4.46
C SER A 480 -0.81 -23.94 -5.01
N CYS A 481 -1.31 -23.00 -4.20
CA CYS A 481 -2.46 -22.16 -4.60
C CYS A 481 -2.08 -20.72 -5.00
N HIS A 482 -1.14 -20.10 -4.29
CA HIS A 482 -0.56 -18.81 -4.66
C HIS A 482 0.91 -19.01 -5.03
N THR A 483 1.14 -19.21 -6.31
CA THR A 483 2.40 -19.76 -6.82
C THR A 483 3.57 -18.81 -6.61
N ARG A 484 4.75 -19.43 -6.48
CA ARG A 484 6.01 -18.69 -6.48
C ARG A 484 6.27 -18.14 -7.89
N HIS A 485 6.84 -16.95 -8.07
CA HIS A 485 7.39 -16.05 -7.04
C HIS A 485 6.52 -14.81 -6.80
N LYS A 486 5.29 -14.81 -7.32
CA LYS A 486 4.35 -13.70 -7.19
C LYS A 486 3.55 -13.74 -5.89
N PHE A 487 3.24 -14.95 -5.38
CA PHE A 487 2.52 -15.20 -4.13
C PHE A 487 1.24 -14.36 -4.00
N SER A 488 0.41 -14.38 -5.05
CA SER A 488 -0.77 -13.52 -5.13
C SER A 488 -1.97 -14.12 -4.42
N VAL A 489 -2.54 -13.40 -3.45
CA VAL A 489 -3.82 -13.78 -2.82
C VAL A 489 -4.97 -13.80 -3.84
N ALA A 490 -4.92 -12.91 -4.83
CA ALA A 490 -5.91 -12.88 -5.90
C ALA A 490 -5.87 -14.17 -6.75
N GLU A 491 -4.68 -14.72 -6.98
CA GLU A 491 -4.51 -16.01 -7.64
C GLU A 491 -5.11 -17.14 -6.81
N ALA A 492 -4.77 -17.24 -5.52
CA ALA A 492 -5.32 -18.28 -4.64
C ALA A 492 -6.84 -18.21 -4.43
N ARG A 493 -7.47 -17.05 -4.67
CA ARG A 493 -8.93 -16.88 -4.57
C ARG A 493 -9.69 -17.38 -5.80
N LYS A 494 -8.98 -17.54 -6.93
CA LYS A 494 -9.57 -17.96 -8.19
C LYS A 494 -9.72 -19.49 -8.27
N PRO A 495 -10.78 -20.02 -8.89
CA PRO A 495 -10.98 -21.46 -9.06
C PRO A 495 -9.81 -22.19 -9.72
N GLU A 496 -9.10 -21.51 -10.64
CA GLU A 496 -7.96 -22.05 -11.38
C GLU A 496 -6.72 -22.31 -10.48
N ALA A 497 -6.72 -21.84 -9.23
CA ALA A 497 -5.69 -22.25 -8.26
C ALA A 497 -5.94 -23.66 -7.68
N CYS A 498 -7.14 -24.22 -7.88
CA CYS A 498 -7.54 -25.53 -7.36
C CYS A 498 -7.55 -26.60 -8.46
N ASP A 499 -7.72 -26.21 -9.72
CA ASP A 499 -8.04 -27.09 -10.84
C ASP A 499 -6.91 -28.04 -11.25
N GLN A 500 -5.65 -27.78 -10.85
CA GLN A 500 -4.55 -28.70 -11.09
C GLN A 500 -4.75 -30.04 -10.38
N CYS A 501 -5.44 -30.04 -9.22
CA CYS A 501 -5.59 -31.22 -8.36
C CYS A 501 -7.06 -31.65 -8.18
N HIS A 502 -8.00 -30.71 -8.19
CA HIS A 502 -9.43 -30.95 -7.96
C HIS A 502 -10.20 -31.07 -9.27
N LEU A 503 -9.86 -32.11 -10.03
CA LEU A 503 -10.35 -32.38 -11.38
C LEU A 503 -10.46 -33.88 -11.63
N GLY A 504 -10.98 -34.24 -12.80
CA GLY A 504 -10.85 -35.58 -13.34
C GLY A 504 -11.89 -36.56 -12.77
N PRO A 505 -11.71 -37.86 -13.02
CA PRO A 505 -12.81 -38.80 -12.93
C PRO A 505 -13.29 -39.08 -11.52
N ASP A 506 -12.43 -38.97 -10.50
CA ASP A 506 -12.73 -39.39 -9.14
C ASP A 506 -13.14 -38.23 -8.23
N HIS A 507 -12.70 -37.02 -8.54
CA HIS A 507 -13.11 -35.83 -7.81
C HIS A 507 -13.15 -34.61 -8.74
N PRO A 508 -14.15 -34.54 -9.65
CA PRO A 508 -14.25 -33.47 -10.65
C PRO A 508 -14.79 -32.16 -10.08
N GLN A 509 -14.19 -31.63 -9.01
CA GLN A 509 -14.76 -30.45 -8.36
C GLN A 509 -14.71 -29.20 -9.24
N ILE A 510 -13.68 -29.04 -10.08
CA ILE A 510 -13.63 -27.90 -11.02
C ILE A 510 -14.70 -28.02 -12.11
N GLU A 511 -14.94 -29.22 -12.65
CA GLU A 511 -15.94 -29.44 -13.68
C GLU A 511 -17.35 -29.25 -13.12
N ILE A 512 -17.60 -29.78 -11.92
CA ILE A 512 -18.82 -29.55 -11.13
C ILE A 512 -19.02 -28.05 -10.89
N TYR A 513 -17.99 -27.34 -10.45
CA TYR A 513 -18.06 -25.91 -10.22
C TYR A 513 -18.41 -25.14 -11.50
N ASN A 514 -17.75 -25.47 -12.61
CA ASN A 514 -17.95 -24.82 -13.91
C ASN A 514 -19.35 -25.05 -14.48
N GLU A 515 -19.93 -26.24 -14.29
CA GLU A 515 -21.32 -26.52 -14.68
C GLU A 515 -22.33 -25.71 -13.82
N SER A 516 -22.04 -25.55 -12.52
CA SER A 516 -22.93 -24.87 -11.60
C SER A 516 -23.20 -23.41 -12.01
N LYS A 517 -24.29 -22.83 -11.51
CA LYS A 517 -24.56 -21.40 -11.70
C LYS A 517 -23.52 -20.51 -11.01
N HIS A 518 -22.86 -20.99 -9.97
CA HIS A 518 -21.76 -20.24 -9.34
C HIS A 518 -20.58 -20.07 -10.31
N GLY A 519 -20.12 -21.16 -10.93
CA GLY A 519 -19.04 -21.12 -11.92
C GLY A 519 -19.44 -20.39 -13.20
N THR A 520 -20.66 -20.59 -13.69
CA THR A 520 -21.16 -19.86 -14.87
C THR A 520 -21.13 -18.33 -14.65
N ILE A 521 -21.56 -17.84 -13.48
CA ILE A 521 -21.51 -16.40 -13.16
C ILE A 521 -20.06 -15.93 -12.99
N TYR A 522 -19.20 -16.73 -12.37
CA TYR A 522 -17.76 -16.45 -12.29
C TYR A 522 -17.13 -16.29 -13.68
N HIS A 523 -17.43 -17.16 -14.64
CA HIS A 523 -16.91 -17.04 -16.01
C HIS A 523 -17.42 -15.79 -16.73
N ALA A 524 -18.67 -15.40 -16.47
CA ALA A 524 -19.28 -14.22 -17.08
C ALA A 524 -18.75 -12.90 -16.49
N GLU A 525 -18.47 -12.85 -15.18
CA GLU A 525 -18.24 -11.58 -14.45
C GLU A 525 -16.91 -11.53 -13.68
N GLY A 526 -16.21 -12.64 -13.51
CA GLY A 526 -15.05 -12.76 -12.62
C GLY A 526 -13.92 -11.78 -12.94
N GLN A 527 -13.80 -11.34 -14.19
CA GLN A 527 -12.81 -10.33 -14.60
C GLN A 527 -13.13 -8.91 -14.08
N THR A 528 -14.40 -8.63 -13.75
CA THR A 528 -14.82 -7.33 -13.21
C THR A 528 -14.80 -7.27 -11.69
N TRP A 529 -14.56 -8.41 -11.02
CA TRP A 529 -14.56 -8.50 -9.56
C TRP A 529 -13.27 -7.95 -8.93
N ASN A 530 -13.39 -7.55 -7.67
CA ASN A 530 -12.26 -7.09 -6.88
C ASN A 530 -11.65 -8.26 -6.09
N TRP A 531 -10.57 -8.85 -6.61
CA TRP A 531 -9.93 -10.04 -6.03
C TRP A 531 -9.06 -9.76 -4.80
N ASN A 532 -8.71 -8.49 -4.54
CA ASN A 532 -7.84 -8.10 -3.44
C ASN A 532 -8.26 -6.72 -2.88
N PRO A 533 -9.41 -6.64 -2.18
CA PRO A 533 -9.88 -5.38 -1.60
C PRO A 533 -8.89 -4.83 -0.59
N ASP A 534 -8.89 -3.50 -0.44
CA ASP A 534 -7.93 -2.79 0.41
C ASP A 534 -8.02 -3.22 1.88
N ASP A 535 -9.23 -3.45 2.39
CA ASP A 535 -9.47 -3.92 3.76
C ASP A 535 -9.23 -5.43 3.94
N LEU A 536 -8.86 -6.14 2.86
CA LEU A 536 -8.70 -7.59 2.75
C LEU A 536 -9.96 -8.42 3.04
N LEU A 537 -11.08 -7.77 3.38
CA LEU A 537 -12.37 -8.40 3.60
C LEU A 537 -13.00 -8.69 2.24
N TRP A 538 -12.72 -9.85 1.66
CA TRP A 538 -13.31 -10.22 0.37
C TRP A 538 -14.76 -10.66 0.56
N GLN A 539 -15.72 -9.80 0.21
CA GLN A 539 -17.14 -9.95 0.57
C GLN A 539 -18.07 -10.16 -0.62
N ALA A 540 -19.06 -11.03 -0.45
CA ALA A 540 -20.11 -11.24 -1.44
C ALA A 540 -20.97 -9.99 -1.65
N GLY A 541 -21.41 -9.73 -2.88
CA GLY A 541 -22.20 -8.56 -3.28
C GLY A 541 -21.40 -7.26 -3.41
N ARG A 542 -20.28 -7.13 -2.67
CA ARG A 542 -19.38 -5.99 -2.72
C ARG A 542 -18.20 -6.21 -3.67
N ASP A 543 -17.50 -7.33 -3.50
CA ASP A 543 -16.25 -7.62 -4.22
C ASP A 543 -16.42 -8.72 -5.28
N TYR A 544 -17.37 -9.64 -5.07
CA TYR A 544 -17.73 -10.70 -6.00
C TYR A 544 -19.23 -11.01 -5.94
N ARG A 545 -19.82 -11.50 -7.04
CA ARG A 545 -21.25 -11.84 -7.11
C ARG A 545 -21.52 -13.32 -6.82
N ALA A 546 -20.65 -14.22 -7.28
CA ALA A 546 -20.80 -15.66 -7.09
C ALA A 546 -19.57 -16.23 -6.35
N PRO A 547 -19.75 -17.24 -5.48
CA PRO A 547 -18.65 -17.80 -4.72
C PRO A 547 -17.67 -18.57 -5.61
N THR A 548 -16.41 -18.65 -5.20
CA THR A 548 -15.39 -19.57 -5.73
C THR A 548 -15.08 -20.68 -4.73
N CYS A 549 -14.21 -21.61 -5.12
CA CYS A 549 -13.65 -22.64 -4.24
C CYS A 549 -13.12 -22.03 -2.93
N ALA A 550 -12.32 -20.96 -3.07
CA ALA A 550 -11.74 -20.26 -1.93
C ALA A 550 -12.80 -19.55 -1.08
N THR A 551 -13.87 -19.00 -1.66
CA THR A 551 -14.97 -18.38 -0.90
C THR A 551 -15.58 -19.37 0.08
N CYS A 552 -15.91 -20.57 -0.40
CA CYS A 552 -16.57 -21.61 0.39
C CYS A 552 -15.64 -22.25 1.42
N HIS A 553 -14.41 -22.60 1.01
CA HIS A 553 -13.55 -23.47 1.81
C HIS A 553 -12.48 -22.77 2.64
N MET A 554 -12.07 -21.53 2.32
CA MET A 554 -10.87 -20.93 2.93
C MET A 554 -11.03 -19.46 3.36
N SER A 555 -11.67 -18.63 2.53
CA SER A 555 -11.78 -17.19 2.72
C SER A 555 -12.74 -16.85 3.86
N ALA A 556 -12.53 -15.70 4.49
CA ALA A 556 -13.48 -15.17 5.47
C ALA A 556 -14.84 -14.91 4.82
N ALA A 557 -15.92 -15.12 5.58
CA ALA A 557 -17.29 -15.07 5.07
C ALA A 557 -18.24 -14.75 6.22
N ALA A 558 -18.97 -13.63 6.17
CA ALA A 558 -19.76 -13.12 7.29
C ALA A 558 -18.95 -13.10 8.60
N ASP A 559 -19.36 -13.85 9.63
CA ASP A 559 -18.68 -14.01 10.91
C ASP A 559 -17.73 -15.25 10.96
N VAL A 560 -17.53 -15.94 9.84
CA VAL A 560 -16.59 -17.04 9.70
C VAL A 560 -15.22 -16.51 9.31
N SER A 561 -14.22 -16.77 10.15
CA SER A 561 -12.83 -16.40 9.87
C SER A 561 -12.23 -17.19 8.70
N GLY A 562 -11.28 -16.57 8.00
CA GLY A 562 -10.46 -17.27 7.02
C GLY A 562 -9.55 -18.31 7.67
N THR A 563 -9.31 -19.43 6.98
CA THR A 563 -8.50 -20.55 7.47
C THR A 563 -7.68 -21.18 6.35
N HIS A 564 -6.48 -21.65 6.68
CA HIS A 564 -5.69 -22.55 5.83
C HIS A 564 -5.88 -24.03 6.20
N ASP A 565 -6.76 -24.34 7.17
CA ASP A 565 -7.19 -25.70 7.46
C ASP A 565 -8.44 -26.06 6.66
N VAL A 566 -8.24 -26.68 5.51
CA VAL A 566 -9.33 -27.13 4.63
C VAL A 566 -10.12 -28.33 5.18
N THR A 567 -9.76 -28.84 6.36
CA THR A 567 -10.57 -29.83 7.09
C THR A 567 -11.78 -29.17 7.75
N GLU A 568 -11.70 -27.87 8.01
CA GLU A 568 -12.83 -27.07 8.46
C GLU A 568 -13.90 -26.93 7.36
N ARG A 569 -15.12 -26.57 7.76
CA ARG A 569 -16.31 -26.35 6.93
C ARG A 569 -16.83 -27.60 6.21
N LEU A 570 -16.25 -28.77 6.47
CA LEU A 570 -16.72 -30.06 5.97
C LEU A 570 -17.71 -30.71 6.94
N SER A 571 -18.87 -31.13 6.43
CA SER A 571 -19.90 -31.85 7.23
C SER A 571 -20.03 -33.33 6.86
N TRP A 572 -19.42 -33.72 5.74
CA TRP A 572 -19.34 -35.07 5.21
C TRP A 572 -17.95 -35.32 4.65
N GLU A 573 -17.47 -36.55 4.78
CA GLU A 573 -16.31 -37.03 4.04
C GLU A 573 -16.77 -37.69 2.74
N LEU A 574 -16.84 -36.90 1.67
CA LEU A 574 -17.36 -37.36 0.38
C LEU A 574 -16.33 -38.13 -0.45
N GLN A 575 -15.03 -38.06 -0.09
CA GLN A 575 -13.98 -38.84 -0.75
C GLN A 575 -14.02 -40.33 -0.35
N ALA A 576 -14.64 -40.64 0.79
CA ALA A 576 -14.67 -42.00 1.33
C ALA A 576 -15.59 -42.93 0.50
N PRO A 577 -15.27 -44.23 0.37
CA PRO A 577 -16.11 -45.21 -0.31
C PRO A 577 -17.54 -45.20 0.23
N LEU A 578 -17.70 -45.45 1.53
CA LEU A 578 -18.89 -45.12 2.30
C LEU A 578 -18.74 -43.69 2.79
N THR A 579 -19.71 -42.81 2.51
CA THR A 579 -19.66 -41.46 3.09
C THR A 579 -19.91 -41.53 4.58
N VAL A 580 -18.97 -40.98 5.35
CA VAL A 580 -18.99 -40.93 6.81
C VAL A 580 -18.86 -39.49 7.29
N ARG A 581 -19.08 -39.25 8.59
CA ARG A 581 -18.75 -37.94 9.16
C ARG A 581 -17.23 -37.73 9.17
N PRO A 582 -16.73 -36.49 9.07
CA PRO A 582 -15.29 -36.23 9.07
C PRO A 582 -14.52 -36.82 10.27
N SER A 583 -15.15 -36.90 11.45
CA SER A 583 -14.57 -37.52 12.66
C SER A 583 -14.50 -39.06 12.59
N GLU A 584 -15.26 -39.69 11.70
CA GLU A 584 -15.34 -41.14 11.50
C GLU A 584 -14.45 -41.61 10.35
N PHE A 585 -13.81 -40.69 9.63
CA PHE A 585 -12.86 -41.03 8.56
C PHE A 585 -11.55 -41.54 9.16
N ALA A 586 -11.47 -42.86 9.39
CA ALA A 586 -10.37 -43.52 10.10
C ALA A 586 -8.94 -43.14 9.65
N PRO A 587 -8.63 -42.93 8.35
CA PRO A 587 -7.29 -42.52 7.93
C PRO A 587 -6.85 -41.14 8.47
N PHE A 588 -7.80 -40.24 8.69
CA PHE A 588 -7.55 -38.91 9.25
C PHE A 588 -8.83 -38.35 9.89
N PRO A 589 -9.15 -38.75 11.12
CA PRO A 589 -10.37 -38.32 11.79
C PRO A 589 -10.27 -36.83 12.14
N SER A 590 -11.26 -36.05 11.69
CA SER A 590 -11.33 -34.63 12.04
C SER A 590 -11.52 -34.44 13.54
N THR A 591 -10.84 -33.44 14.10
CA THR A 591 -11.03 -33.00 15.50
C THR A 591 -12.22 -32.06 15.67
N THR A 592 -12.82 -31.59 14.57
CA THR A 592 -13.96 -30.68 14.57
C THR A 592 -15.30 -31.42 14.52
N ALA A 593 -16.31 -30.86 15.18
CA ALA A 593 -17.67 -31.40 15.14
C ALA A 593 -18.36 -31.01 13.83
N TRP A 594 -18.87 -32.00 13.08
CA TRP A 594 -19.48 -31.78 11.76
C TRP A 594 -20.65 -30.79 11.77
N LYS A 595 -21.40 -30.70 12.88
CA LYS A 595 -22.50 -29.74 13.05
C LYS A 595 -21.98 -28.31 13.08
N THR A 596 -20.89 -28.07 13.81
CA THR A 596 -20.21 -26.77 13.85
C THR A 596 -19.72 -26.38 12.46
N GLU A 597 -19.12 -27.32 11.73
CA GLU A 597 -18.63 -27.07 10.37
C GLU A 597 -19.76 -26.86 9.36
N ARG A 598 -20.89 -27.57 9.51
CA ARG A 598 -22.12 -27.32 8.73
C ARG A 598 -22.63 -25.89 8.95
N GLU A 599 -22.72 -25.43 10.20
CA GLU A 599 -23.16 -24.07 10.51
C GLU A 599 -22.19 -23.01 9.99
N ARG A 600 -20.87 -23.26 10.01
CA ARG A 600 -19.88 -22.40 9.33
C ARG A 600 -20.17 -22.31 7.83
N MET A 601 -20.43 -23.45 7.16
CA MET A 601 -20.75 -23.43 5.73
C MET A 601 -22.07 -22.70 5.44
N LYS A 602 -23.12 -22.90 6.27
CA LYS A 602 -24.38 -22.16 6.13
C LYS A 602 -24.17 -20.65 6.22
N LYS A 603 -23.30 -20.19 7.12
CA LYS A 603 -22.93 -18.77 7.23
C LYS A 603 -22.25 -18.22 5.97
N VAL A 604 -21.47 -19.04 5.26
CA VAL A 604 -20.96 -18.65 3.94
C VAL A 604 -22.11 -18.40 2.97
N CYS A 605 -23.08 -19.32 2.91
CA CYS A 605 -24.24 -19.23 2.03
C CYS A 605 -25.16 -18.05 2.37
N LEU A 606 -25.27 -17.70 3.66
CA LEU A 606 -26.11 -16.59 4.17
C LEU A 606 -25.71 -15.22 3.63
N GLN A 607 -24.50 -15.08 3.09
CA GLN A 607 -24.10 -13.85 2.43
C GLN A 607 -24.90 -13.55 1.15
N CYS A 608 -25.57 -14.55 0.58
CA CYS A 608 -26.32 -14.41 -0.68
C CYS A 608 -27.72 -15.04 -0.66
N HIS A 609 -27.95 -16.06 0.17
CA HIS A 609 -29.19 -16.84 0.16
C HIS A 609 -29.96 -16.74 1.49
N ALA A 610 -31.28 -16.85 1.40
CA ALA A 610 -32.13 -16.94 2.57
C ALA A 610 -31.93 -18.27 3.31
N GLN A 611 -32.06 -18.24 4.64
CA GLN A 611 -31.89 -19.41 5.52
C GLN A 611 -32.68 -20.64 5.06
N GLN A 612 -33.95 -20.46 4.68
CA GLN A 612 -34.81 -21.56 4.23
C GLN A 612 -34.25 -22.29 3.01
N TRP A 613 -33.70 -21.55 2.04
CA TRP A 613 -33.09 -22.14 0.85
C TRP A 613 -31.84 -22.94 1.22
N ILE A 614 -31.03 -22.40 2.14
CA ILE A 614 -29.80 -23.04 2.63
C ILE A 614 -30.11 -24.35 3.34
N ASP A 615 -31.10 -24.35 4.24
CA ASP A 615 -31.50 -25.55 4.97
C ASP A 615 -32.07 -26.63 4.03
N ALA A 616 -32.85 -26.23 3.02
CA ALA A 616 -33.33 -27.14 1.99
C ALA A 616 -32.20 -27.75 1.16
N HIS A 617 -31.20 -26.96 0.74
CA HIS A 617 -30.02 -27.47 0.02
C HIS A 617 -29.29 -28.54 0.82
N PHE A 618 -29.01 -28.26 2.09
CA PHE A 618 -28.28 -29.19 2.94
C PHE A 618 -29.10 -30.41 3.35
N PHE A 619 -30.41 -30.28 3.52
CA PHE A 619 -31.31 -31.42 3.68
C PHE A 619 -31.24 -32.35 2.46
N ASN A 620 -31.34 -31.80 1.25
CA ASN A 620 -31.25 -32.57 0.01
C ASN A 620 -29.90 -33.27 -0.13
N LEU A 621 -28.79 -32.60 0.20
CA LEU A 621 -27.47 -33.22 0.22
C LEU A 621 -27.43 -34.40 1.21
N ASP A 622 -27.99 -34.25 2.40
CA ASP A 622 -28.04 -35.34 3.39
C ASP A 622 -28.85 -36.53 2.86
N GLN A 623 -29.97 -36.30 2.14
CA GLN A 623 -30.73 -37.37 1.48
C GLN A 623 -29.95 -38.06 0.35
N VAL A 624 -29.19 -37.31 -0.44
CA VAL A 624 -28.32 -37.88 -1.49
C VAL A 624 -27.27 -38.81 -0.88
N VAL A 625 -26.65 -38.40 0.23
CA VAL A 625 -25.67 -39.23 0.95
C VAL A 625 -26.29 -40.50 1.50
N ILE A 626 -27.46 -40.39 2.14
CA ILE A 626 -28.20 -41.55 2.67
C ILE A 626 -28.57 -42.52 1.54
N ASN A 627 -29.14 -42.00 0.45
CA ASN A 627 -29.51 -42.80 -0.72
C ASN A 627 -28.30 -43.54 -1.32
N TYR A 628 -27.19 -42.85 -1.53
CA TYR A 628 -25.97 -43.49 -2.02
C TYR A 628 -25.47 -44.58 -1.06
N ASN A 629 -25.38 -44.27 0.23
CA ASN A 629 -24.85 -45.21 1.22
C ASN A 629 -25.72 -46.47 1.32
N ASP A 630 -27.04 -46.31 1.42
CA ASP A 630 -27.95 -47.40 1.74
C ASP A 630 -28.39 -48.20 0.51
N ASN A 631 -28.67 -47.53 -0.62
CA ASN A 631 -29.19 -48.22 -1.81
C ASN A 631 -28.11 -48.66 -2.79
N TYR A 632 -26.89 -48.11 -2.71
CA TYR A 632 -25.82 -48.38 -3.66
C TYR A 632 -24.60 -49.01 -2.99
N PHE A 633 -23.95 -48.30 -2.07
CA PHE A 633 -22.66 -48.73 -1.55
C PHE A 633 -22.74 -49.96 -0.64
N LYS A 634 -23.57 -49.93 0.41
CA LYS A 634 -23.65 -51.03 1.38
C LYS A 634 -24.02 -52.37 0.73
N PRO A 635 -25.05 -52.48 -0.13
CA PRO A 635 -25.42 -53.76 -0.74
C PRO A 635 -24.30 -54.35 -1.61
N ILE A 636 -23.66 -53.51 -2.44
CA ILE A 636 -22.55 -53.96 -3.29
C ILE A 636 -21.33 -54.31 -2.45
N LYS A 637 -21.03 -53.57 -1.38
CA LYS A 637 -19.93 -53.90 -0.47
C LYS A 637 -20.13 -55.25 0.20
N GLU A 638 -21.34 -55.53 0.69
CA GLU A 638 -21.69 -56.83 1.28
C GLU A 638 -21.54 -57.99 0.28
N LEU A 639 -21.95 -57.77 -0.97
CA LEU A 639 -21.74 -58.72 -2.07
C LEU A 639 -20.25 -58.98 -2.32
N MET A 640 -19.45 -57.93 -2.50
CA MET A 640 -18.00 -58.05 -2.71
C MET A 640 -17.32 -58.79 -1.54
N ASP A 641 -17.67 -58.45 -0.31
CA ASP A 641 -17.14 -59.11 0.89
C ASP A 641 -17.48 -60.60 0.94
N SER A 642 -18.69 -60.97 0.51
CA SER A 642 -19.10 -62.37 0.40
C SER A 642 -18.27 -63.14 -0.62
N LEU A 643 -17.97 -62.54 -1.77
CA LEU A 643 -17.15 -63.15 -2.83
C LEU A 643 -15.71 -63.36 -2.37
N TYR A 644 -15.10 -62.39 -1.68
CA TYR A 644 -13.77 -62.59 -1.06
C TYR A 644 -13.80 -63.65 0.04
N LYS A 645 -14.83 -63.67 0.89
CA LYS A 645 -14.95 -64.63 1.99
C LYS A 645 -15.11 -66.08 1.50
N THR A 646 -15.78 -66.26 0.37
CA THR A 646 -15.98 -67.57 -0.27
C THR A 646 -14.78 -68.00 -1.13
N GLY A 647 -13.77 -67.14 -1.29
CA GLY A 647 -12.59 -67.40 -2.13
C GLY A 647 -12.90 -67.35 -3.63
N LEU A 648 -14.06 -66.81 -3.99
CA LEU A 648 -14.49 -66.61 -5.37
C LEU A 648 -13.76 -65.43 -6.02
N LEU A 649 -13.44 -64.40 -5.22
CA LEU A 649 -12.43 -63.39 -5.54
C LEU A 649 -11.14 -63.64 -4.74
N SER A 650 -10.02 -63.33 -5.37
CA SER A 650 -8.66 -63.45 -4.85
C SER A 650 -8.36 -62.34 -3.84
N ASN A 651 -7.84 -62.71 -2.66
CA ASN A 651 -7.31 -61.73 -1.70
C ASN A 651 -5.83 -61.40 -1.94
N ARG A 652 -5.28 -61.70 -3.13
CA ARG A 652 -3.85 -61.53 -3.42
C ARG A 652 -3.47 -60.09 -3.68
N SER A 653 -4.25 -59.39 -4.51
CA SER A 653 -3.97 -58.02 -4.96
C SER A 653 -5.27 -57.41 -5.45
N TYR A 654 -5.60 -56.20 -5.00
CA TYR A 654 -6.72 -55.45 -5.55
C TYR A 654 -6.39 -55.03 -7.00
N PHE A 655 -7.37 -55.11 -7.90
CA PHE A 655 -7.28 -54.91 -9.36
C PHE A 655 -6.75 -56.10 -10.17
N ASP A 656 -6.67 -57.30 -9.60
CA ASP A 656 -6.27 -58.49 -10.34
C ASP A 656 -7.45 -59.24 -10.98
N GLU A 657 -8.69 -58.81 -10.73
CA GLU A 657 -9.91 -59.35 -11.35
C GLU A 657 -10.88 -58.26 -11.83
N GLU A 658 -11.63 -58.52 -12.92
CA GLU A 658 -12.52 -57.54 -13.59
C GLU A 658 -13.55 -56.91 -12.63
N LEU A 659 -14.13 -57.71 -11.74
CA LEU A 659 -15.16 -57.23 -10.81
C LEU A 659 -14.62 -56.21 -9.80
N GLU A 660 -13.34 -56.28 -9.45
CA GLU A 660 -12.70 -55.33 -8.54
C GLU A 660 -12.57 -53.94 -9.17
N TRP A 661 -12.32 -53.89 -10.48
CA TRP A 661 -12.30 -52.64 -11.25
C TRP A 661 -13.68 -51.99 -11.31
N GLU A 662 -14.71 -52.79 -11.62
CA GLU A 662 -16.09 -52.31 -11.62
C GLU A 662 -16.50 -51.78 -10.25
N PHE A 663 -16.17 -52.52 -9.18
CA PHE A 663 -16.45 -52.07 -7.83
C PHE A 663 -15.67 -50.80 -7.45
N TYR A 664 -14.39 -50.70 -7.82
CA TYR A 664 -13.59 -49.53 -7.55
C TYR A 664 -14.17 -48.29 -8.25
N GLU A 665 -14.42 -48.35 -9.56
CA GLU A 665 -14.97 -47.22 -10.31
C GLU A 665 -16.39 -46.85 -9.85
N PHE A 666 -17.19 -47.83 -9.43
CA PHE A 666 -18.52 -47.61 -8.88
C PHE A 666 -18.52 -46.64 -7.70
N TRP A 667 -17.65 -46.82 -6.70
CA TRP A 667 -17.60 -45.90 -5.56
C TRP A 667 -16.64 -44.72 -5.79
N HIS A 668 -15.48 -44.96 -6.44
CA HIS A 668 -14.37 -44.01 -6.60
C HIS A 668 -14.68 -42.94 -7.63
N HIS A 669 -15.31 -43.29 -8.75
CA HIS A 669 -15.69 -42.33 -9.78
C HIS A 669 -17.15 -41.93 -9.59
N GLU A 670 -18.07 -42.85 -9.89
CA GLU A 670 -19.48 -42.50 -10.05
C GLU A 670 -20.13 -42.11 -8.71
N GLY A 671 -19.78 -42.84 -7.64
CA GLY A 671 -20.21 -42.53 -6.28
C GLY A 671 -19.76 -41.15 -5.81
N ARG A 672 -18.48 -40.80 -6.04
CA ARG A 672 -17.97 -39.46 -5.68
C ARG A 672 -18.61 -38.37 -6.53
N ARG A 673 -18.71 -38.55 -7.85
CA ARG A 673 -19.38 -37.62 -8.77
C ARG A 673 -20.81 -37.30 -8.36
N ALA A 674 -21.63 -38.33 -8.10
CA ALA A 674 -23.03 -38.15 -7.71
C ALA A 674 -23.17 -37.28 -6.45
N ARG A 675 -22.38 -37.59 -5.41
CA ARG A 675 -22.42 -36.91 -4.12
C ARG A 675 -21.83 -35.50 -4.18
N MET A 676 -20.70 -35.32 -4.86
CA MET A 676 -20.03 -34.02 -5.00
C MET A 676 -20.81 -33.09 -5.93
N GLY A 677 -21.40 -33.62 -7.02
CA GLY A 677 -22.27 -32.87 -7.93
C GLY A 677 -23.49 -32.31 -7.21
N ALA A 678 -24.14 -33.14 -6.38
CA ALA A 678 -25.23 -32.67 -5.52
C ALA A 678 -24.78 -31.61 -4.50
N ALA A 679 -23.60 -31.79 -3.88
CA ALA A 679 -23.09 -30.86 -2.86
C ALA A 679 -22.82 -29.45 -3.41
N MET A 680 -22.36 -29.35 -4.66
CA MET A 680 -21.96 -28.10 -5.32
C MET A 680 -22.90 -27.68 -6.46
N MET A 681 -24.11 -28.25 -6.53
CA MET A 681 -25.19 -27.85 -7.43
C MET A 681 -24.88 -27.99 -8.93
N ALA A 682 -24.27 -29.11 -9.30
CA ALA A 682 -24.05 -29.55 -10.67
C ALA A 682 -25.01 -30.72 -11.00
N PRO A 683 -26.19 -30.45 -11.59
CA PRO A 683 -27.18 -31.49 -11.85
C PRO A 683 -26.71 -32.58 -12.81
N ASP A 684 -25.88 -32.27 -13.81
CA ASP A 684 -25.35 -33.25 -14.76
C ASP A 684 -24.37 -34.21 -14.06
N TYR A 685 -23.48 -33.69 -13.23
CA TYR A 685 -22.60 -34.53 -12.39
C TYR A 685 -23.34 -35.33 -11.31
N ALA A 686 -24.44 -34.80 -10.78
CA ALA A 686 -25.26 -35.53 -9.83
C ALA A 686 -25.98 -36.72 -10.50
N TRP A 687 -26.50 -36.50 -11.70
CA TRP A 687 -27.32 -37.48 -12.41
C TRP A 687 -26.54 -38.23 -13.49
N TRP A 688 -26.27 -37.61 -14.64
CA TRP A 688 -25.74 -38.27 -15.83
C TRP A 688 -24.33 -38.84 -15.65
N HIS A 689 -23.43 -38.11 -14.98
CA HIS A 689 -22.11 -38.64 -14.62
C HIS A 689 -22.08 -39.30 -13.22
N GLY A 690 -23.21 -39.39 -12.54
CA GLY A 690 -23.32 -39.84 -11.15
C GLY A 690 -24.28 -41.01 -11.01
N PHE A 691 -25.51 -40.73 -10.56
CA PHE A 691 -26.51 -41.77 -10.30
C PHE A 691 -26.88 -42.64 -11.51
N TYR A 692 -26.82 -42.09 -12.72
CA TYR A 692 -27.05 -42.85 -13.94
C TYR A 692 -25.96 -43.93 -14.13
N GLU A 693 -24.68 -43.55 -14.05
CA GLU A 693 -23.56 -44.49 -14.16
C GLU A 693 -23.51 -45.48 -12.98
N LEU A 694 -23.83 -45.02 -11.77
CA LEU A 694 -23.99 -45.91 -10.62
C LEU A 694 -25.02 -47.02 -10.89
N LYS A 695 -26.15 -46.72 -11.54
CA LYS A 695 -27.15 -47.74 -11.86
C LYS A 695 -26.64 -48.76 -12.87
N HIS A 696 -25.95 -48.33 -13.92
CA HIS A 696 -25.34 -49.22 -14.90
C HIS A 696 -24.34 -50.17 -14.26
N ARG A 697 -23.42 -49.63 -13.47
CA ARG A 697 -22.41 -50.41 -12.75
C ARG A 697 -23.01 -51.31 -11.69
N PHE A 698 -24.04 -50.86 -10.97
CA PHE A 698 -24.76 -51.69 -10.01
C PHE A 698 -25.30 -52.95 -10.67
N ILE A 699 -25.96 -52.82 -11.84
CA ILE A 699 -26.48 -53.96 -12.59
C ILE A 699 -25.34 -54.86 -13.07
N ARG A 700 -24.27 -54.28 -13.64
CA ARG A 700 -23.11 -55.03 -14.14
C ARG A 700 -22.43 -55.83 -13.04
N ILE A 701 -22.19 -55.23 -11.87
CA ILE A 701 -21.54 -55.90 -10.73
C ILE A 701 -22.37 -57.10 -10.27
N ASN A 702 -23.69 -56.97 -10.18
CA ASN A 702 -24.55 -58.10 -9.80
C ASN A 702 -24.49 -59.23 -10.85
N GLN A 703 -24.55 -58.89 -12.15
CA GLN A 703 -24.47 -59.89 -13.24
C GLN A 703 -23.12 -60.63 -13.26
N GLU A 704 -22.01 -59.90 -13.12
CA GLU A 704 -20.68 -60.51 -13.07
C GLU A 704 -20.49 -61.34 -11.79
N ALA A 705 -21.03 -60.92 -10.65
CA ALA A 705 -21.01 -61.71 -9.42
C ALA A 705 -21.80 -63.02 -9.56
N GLU A 706 -22.99 -62.99 -10.17
CA GLU A 706 -23.79 -64.20 -10.46
C GLU A 706 -23.04 -65.17 -11.38
N LYS A 707 -22.40 -64.64 -12.43
CA LYS A 707 -21.59 -65.44 -13.35
C LYS A 707 -20.40 -66.08 -12.62
N LEU A 708 -19.69 -65.32 -11.81
CA LEU A 708 -18.53 -65.77 -11.06
C LEU A 708 -18.89 -66.85 -10.03
N GLN A 709 -20.06 -66.75 -9.39
CA GLN A 709 -20.63 -67.81 -8.54
C GLN A 709 -20.97 -69.08 -9.34
N LYS A 710 -21.54 -68.93 -10.54
CA LYS A 710 -21.89 -70.06 -11.43
C LYS A 710 -20.65 -70.79 -11.95
N ASP A 711 -19.63 -70.04 -12.36
CA ASP A 711 -18.39 -70.55 -12.93
C ASP A 711 -17.41 -71.07 -11.85
N ARG A 712 -17.74 -70.85 -10.57
CA ARG A 712 -16.95 -71.24 -9.38
C ARG A 712 -15.54 -70.66 -9.35
N GLY A 713 -15.36 -69.43 -9.84
CA GLY A 713 -14.12 -68.67 -9.74
C GLY A 713 -13.95 -67.62 -10.83
N GLY A 714 -13.24 -66.54 -10.51
CA GLY A 714 -12.86 -65.50 -11.45
C GLY A 714 -11.56 -65.77 -12.20
N SER A 715 -11.27 -64.93 -13.20
CA SER A 715 -10.03 -64.97 -13.97
C SER A 715 -9.06 -63.90 -13.49
N ILE A 716 -7.97 -64.33 -12.86
CA ILE A 716 -6.90 -63.43 -12.41
C ILE A 716 -6.06 -62.95 -13.61
N PHE A 717 -5.90 -61.64 -13.73
CA PHE A 717 -5.02 -61.01 -14.71
C PHE A 717 -3.56 -61.36 -14.42
N LYS A 718 -2.98 -62.25 -15.24
CA LYS A 718 -1.58 -62.68 -15.09
C LYS A 718 -0.56 -61.60 -15.43
N LYS A 719 -0.93 -60.66 -16.31
CA LYS A 719 -0.09 -59.55 -16.76
C LYS A 719 -0.79 -58.26 -16.42
N PHE A 720 -0.11 -57.40 -15.67
CA PHE A 720 -0.57 -56.08 -15.31
C PHE A 720 0.54 -55.07 -15.63
N PRO A 721 0.31 -54.08 -16.51
CA PRO A 721 1.33 -53.11 -16.87
C PRO A 721 1.68 -52.24 -15.66
N GLY A 722 2.98 -51.93 -15.51
CA GLY A 722 3.42 -51.02 -14.45
C GLY A 722 3.29 -51.57 -13.04
N ARG A 723 3.10 -52.88 -12.85
CA ARG A 723 3.15 -53.48 -11.51
C ARG A 723 4.50 -53.20 -10.87
N PHE A 724 4.47 -52.65 -9.66
CA PHE A 724 5.66 -52.38 -8.86
C PHE A 724 6.21 -53.70 -8.32
N GLU A 725 7.35 -54.15 -8.83
CA GLU A 725 8.11 -55.24 -8.23
C GLU A 725 8.69 -54.72 -6.91
N ARG A 726 8.23 -55.32 -5.79
CA ARG A 726 8.70 -54.96 -4.45
C ARG A 726 10.10 -55.50 -4.18
#